data_AF-A0A850BIM3-F1
#
_entry.id   AF-A0A850BIM3-F1
#
_cell.length_a   1.000
_cell.length_b   1.000
_cell.length_c   1.000
_cell.angle_alpha   90.00
_cell.angle_beta   90.00
_cell.angle_gamma   90.00
#
_symmetry.space_group_name_H-M   'P 1'
#
loop_
_entity.id
_entity.type
_entity.pdbx_description
1 polymer ?
#
loop_
_entity_poly.entity_id
_entity_poly.type
_entity_poly.pdbx_seq_one_letter_code
_entity_poly.pdbx_strand_id
1 'polypeptide(L)'
;MDFTSLRRKGISALERMTGEQWTDLNVHDPGITILEQLCYALTDLAYRTEYQIPDLLADGGADPYSSLHPPAEILTSRPVTPDDLRRLVLDIEGVKNAWIETFEGDEFALYHHPYKRELRFYPRLPPPPSPLQEIPLKGLYRVLIDAEDTLERAERLALAGRVARRLHENRSLCEDFEQIVALEPQLVRVEATVEIGPLDDIDRLGRAIVDVLAETISPHVPFTSLDEMLKSGRSLDEIFDGPRLARGFIENEALDRATRRVVIHASDLVRAIKNIEGVRAVSRIRMSKDGVTWQGWSLETGRDNVGKLDRINSKITLRREDGKKVVVRAANIQEEPAPTRAQYSGTVEPPPGRDRNVLKYTPVEKHFPALYGIGELGLPISAPPDRRAKAKQLKAYLMFFDQLMADYLAQLGHMRDLFAYDGEETRTYFTQAISDDPGLDLSAVRGPLKEHEEFLQKLAASHEAGDLPLERKHRFLNHLLARFSEVLDDLGVSQTEARGHAADSQRGDPAETLARAKRMLAQGKQAFLRDYPNLSGARGTAFNSLEPGGALSGFARRLRLKLGLTEGETFLIVEHILLRPIKGDDAQDVPLVSEPLRGDPYSLQLTIVFPAEGRFADAEFKKRVEQVLRAETPAHLSPYVRWMSAADWETFKEAYDAWAQKLGANLIKKVNFSDAEHLPVRDARDRVIDLLGLGETYPLEDVEVTGRELTVDFETPATFEISPSQKGVFYELFDLNDNAFEHPLSQGAPEDKLGNGATLVLTGPAITEERTFQVRATKRFSENDRSAVLSRTVFVQVGFDTSIGAYIDAPLLNEGLPKTDLAPRLVDYGSAVTVRLADSQKKADYQLVYTGPDGLFVRTPMVPGTGEAIALSIPMIEEDTEIRILVSRIFDPAVGREDDFFKVEGGAERRLPLAVRARPDLDVSIVGGALADPSGVSVRITGSQASVVYSAYVRTLGDDDFVINSAPGPDVFEIDVPAALALEIPMHKVWVKRPPQPLPFDEPGEYAQKGEMKPGSGGDLTLSLGPILEDSALVVRAHKDHFAPGS
;
A
#
# COMPACT_ATOMS: atom_id res chain seq x y z
N MET A 1 31.13 -53.18 32.37
CA MET A 1 32.44 -53.89 32.52
C MET A 1 32.59 -54.43 33.93
N ASP A 2 33.06 -55.67 34.14
CA ASP A 2 33.17 -56.27 35.48
C ASP A 2 34.60 -56.28 36.07
N PHE A 3 34.69 -56.35 37.40
CA PHE A 3 35.92 -56.34 38.18
C PHE A 3 36.91 -57.44 37.78
N THR A 4 36.43 -58.67 37.54
CA THR A 4 37.28 -59.83 37.28
C THR A 4 38.01 -59.66 35.94
N SER A 5 37.30 -59.15 34.93
CA SER A 5 37.86 -58.80 33.64
C SER A 5 38.88 -57.67 33.74
N LEU A 6 38.57 -56.59 34.48
CA LEU A 6 39.47 -55.45 34.69
C LEU A 6 40.77 -55.90 35.38
N ARG A 7 40.65 -56.66 36.47
CA ARG A 7 41.79 -57.20 37.21
C ARG A 7 42.68 -58.09 36.34
N ARG A 8 42.08 -59.00 35.57
CA ARG A 8 42.83 -59.87 34.64
C ARG A 8 43.61 -59.07 33.61
N LYS A 9 42.98 -58.04 33.02
CA LYS A 9 43.64 -57.14 32.06
C LYS A 9 44.76 -56.35 32.72
N GLY A 10 44.54 -55.85 33.94
CA GLY A 10 45.53 -55.14 34.73
C GLY A 10 46.77 -55.99 35.02
N ILE A 11 46.58 -57.22 35.50
CA ILE A 11 47.69 -58.17 35.76
C ILE A 11 48.45 -58.46 34.47
N SER A 12 47.74 -58.76 33.37
CA SER A 12 48.39 -59.00 32.07
C SER A 12 49.11 -57.77 31.51
N ALA A 13 48.69 -56.56 31.86
CA ALA A 13 49.43 -55.34 31.53
C ALA A 13 50.70 -55.22 32.38
N LEU A 14 50.63 -55.50 33.68
CA LEU A 14 51.80 -55.52 34.57
C LEU A 14 52.83 -56.54 34.09
N GLU A 15 52.45 -57.80 33.84
CA GLU A 15 53.34 -58.86 33.34
C GLU A 15 54.13 -58.42 32.10
N ARG A 16 53.49 -57.69 31.18
CA ARG A 16 54.13 -57.19 29.96
C ARG A 16 55.06 -56.00 30.21
N MET A 17 54.74 -55.15 31.19
CA MET A 17 55.47 -53.90 31.45
C MET A 17 56.65 -54.09 32.39
N THR A 18 56.54 -54.98 33.38
CA THR A 18 57.53 -55.10 34.47
C THR A 18 58.64 -56.10 34.18
N GLY A 19 58.45 -57.03 33.22
CA GLY A 19 59.45 -58.03 32.85
C GLY A 19 59.93 -58.82 34.07
N GLU A 20 61.25 -58.83 34.33
CA GLU A 20 61.85 -59.52 35.49
C GLU A 20 61.93 -58.65 36.77
N GLN A 21 61.50 -57.38 36.74
CA GLN A 21 61.68 -56.46 37.89
C GLN A 21 60.61 -56.63 38.97
N TRP A 22 59.39 -57.04 38.61
CA TRP A 22 58.31 -57.32 39.54
C TRP A 22 57.65 -58.65 39.15
N THR A 23 58.13 -59.72 39.78
CA THR A 23 57.77 -61.10 39.44
C THR A 23 56.68 -61.69 40.34
N ASP A 24 56.39 -61.08 41.48
CA ASP A 24 55.36 -61.52 42.43
C ASP A 24 54.06 -60.74 42.23
N LEU A 25 53.12 -61.32 41.47
CA LEU A 25 51.81 -60.73 41.16
C LEU A 25 50.68 -61.41 41.95
N ASN A 26 50.98 -61.87 43.17
CA ASN A 26 49.99 -62.50 44.05
C ASN A 26 49.24 -61.47 44.91
N VAL A 27 48.11 -61.92 45.50
CA VAL A 27 47.17 -61.06 46.27
C VAL A 27 47.80 -60.39 47.50
N HIS A 28 48.89 -60.94 48.03
CA HIS A 28 49.57 -60.37 49.21
C HIS A 28 50.48 -59.18 48.87
N ASP A 29 50.80 -58.97 47.60
CA ASP A 29 51.60 -57.86 47.14
C ASP A 29 50.79 -56.54 47.22
N PRO A 30 51.34 -55.46 47.84
CA PRO A 30 50.64 -54.19 47.94
C PRO A 30 50.31 -53.52 46.61
N GLY A 31 51.14 -53.70 45.58
CA GLY A 31 50.89 -53.20 44.24
C GLY A 31 49.73 -53.93 43.55
N ILE A 32 49.56 -55.23 43.79
CA ILE A 32 48.36 -55.97 43.36
C ILE A 32 47.12 -55.52 44.14
N THR A 33 47.25 -55.27 45.44
CA THR A 33 46.15 -54.69 46.23
C THR A 33 45.73 -53.33 45.65
N ILE A 34 46.67 -52.45 45.29
CA ILE A 34 46.38 -51.15 44.65
C ILE A 34 45.66 -51.38 43.32
N LEU A 35 46.16 -52.27 42.47
CA LEU A 35 45.51 -52.59 41.20
C LEU A 35 44.07 -53.08 41.39
N GLU A 36 43.83 -53.95 42.37
CA GLU A 36 42.49 -54.43 42.70
C GLU A 36 41.58 -53.28 43.13
N GLN A 37 42.02 -52.38 44.02
CA GLN A 37 41.19 -51.24 44.43
C GLN A 37 40.89 -50.28 43.27
N LEU A 38 41.86 -50.04 42.38
CA LEU A 38 41.64 -49.26 41.16
C LEU A 38 40.66 -49.96 40.20
N CYS A 39 40.76 -51.28 40.04
CA CYS A 39 39.81 -52.06 39.25
C CYS A 39 38.40 -51.96 39.82
N TYR A 40 38.26 -51.99 41.15
CA TYR A 40 36.97 -51.80 41.82
C TYR A 40 36.42 -50.39 41.57
N ALA A 41 37.21 -49.35 41.77
CA ALA A 41 36.79 -47.97 41.51
C ALA A 41 36.35 -47.76 40.04
N LEU A 42 37.06 -48.36 39.07
CA LEU A 42 36.67 -48.33 37.66
C LEU A 42 35.33 -49.03 37.36
N THR A 43 34.89 -49.98 38.21
CA THR A 43 33.55 -50.59 38.03
C THR A 43 32.42 -49.59 38.27
N ASP A 44 32.61 -48.60 39.16
CA ASP A 44 31.63 -47.53 39.38
C ASP A 44 31.54 -46.62 38.14
N LEU A 45 32.68 -46.23 37.57
CA LEU A 45 32.70 -45.47 36.32
C LEU A 45 31.98 -46.24 35.19
N ALA A 46 32.31 -47.53 35.03
CA ALA A 46 31.66 -48.37 34.01
C ALA A 46 30.14 -48.48 34.23
N TYR A 47 29.71 -48.66 35.48
CA TYR A 47 28.29 -48.73 35.84
C TYR A 47 27.55 -47.43 35.47
N ARG A 48 28.13 -46.26 35.76
CA ARG A 48 27.50 -44.96 35.45
C ARG A 48 27.43 -44.67 33.96
N THR A 49 28.41 -45.12 33.17
CA THR A 49 28.34 -45.00 31.70
C THR A 49 27.23 -45.83 31.07
N GLU A 50 26.67 -46.80 31.79
CA GLU A 50 25.55 -47.65 31.35
C GLU A 50 24.17 -47.08 31.76
N TYR A 51 24.12 -45.91 32.40
CA TYR A 51 22.84 -45.23 32.70
C TYR A 51 22.06 -44.89 31.43
N GLN A 52 20.73 -44.84 31.55
CA GLN A 52 19.88 -44.43 30.44
C GLN A 52 20.19 -42.98 30.06
N ILE A 53 20.17 -42.67 28.76
CA ILE A 53 20.49 -41.32 28.25
C ILE A 53 19.68 -40.21 28.95
N PRO A 54 18.36 -40.34 29.20
CA PRO A 54 17.60 -39.33 29.94
C PRO A 54 18.16 -39.04 31.34
N ASP A 55 18.67 -40.06 32.03
CA ASP A 55 19.28 -39.92 33.37
C ASP A 55 20.66 -39.23 33.30
N LEU A 56 21.40 -39.40 32.20
CA LEU A 56 22.69 -38.73 31.98
C LEU A 56 22.55 -37.27 31.55
N LEU A 57 21.39 -36.89 30.99
CA LEU A 57 21.07 -35.52 30.59
C LEU A 57 20.35 -34.74 31.70
N ALA A 58 19.79 -35.44 32.69
CA ALA A 58 19.11 -34.86 33.85
C ALA A 58 20.13 -34.46 34.93
N ASP A 59 20.62 -33.22 34.89
CA ASP A 59 21.47 -32.65 35.94
C ASP A 59 20.78 -31.49 36.66
N GLY A 60 20.89 -31.43 38.00
CA GLY A 60 20.45 -30.29 38.81
C GLY A 60 18.96 -29.93 38.74
N GLY A 61 18.10 -30.86 38.32
CA GLY A 61 16.65 -30.62 38.13
C GLY A 61 16.28 -29.89 36.83
N ALA A 62 17.24 -29.67 35.93
CA ALA A 62 16.98 -29.06 34.63
C ALA A 62 16.41 -30.08 33.62
N ASP A 63 15.59 -29.61 32.68
CA ASP A 63 14.97 -30.46 31.65
C ASP A 63 16.04 -31.15 30.79
N PRO A 64 16.07 -32.50 30.72
CA PRO A 64 17.03 -33.26 29.90
C PRO A 64 16.93 -32.98 28.40
N TYR A 65 15.79 -32.45 27.94
CA TYR A 65 15.47 -32.30 26.53
C TYR A 65 15.45 -30.83 26.07
N SER A 66 15.94 -29.89 26.90
CA SER A 66 15.89 -28.45 26.58
C SER A 66 16.55 -28.09 25.24
N SER A 67 17.55 -28.87 24.83
CA SER A 67 18.30 -28.70 23.59
C SER A 67 17.85 -29.72 22.53
N LEU A 68 16.58 -30.14 22.55
CA LEU A 68 15.96 -31.02 21.55
C LEU A 68 14.57 -30.50 21.17
N HIS A 69 14.22 -30.64 19.91
CA HIS A 69 12.93 -30.16 19.39
C HIS A 69 11.83 -31.22 19.60
N PRO A 70 10.63 -30.84 20.08
CA PRO A 70 9.53 -31.78 20.25
C PRO A 70 8.97 -32.25 18.89
N PRO A 71 8.34 -33.45 18.81
CA PRO A 71 7.81 -34.00 17.56
C PRO A 71 6.88 -33.05 16.80
N ALA A 72 5.99 -32.35 17.51
CA ALA A 72 5.02 -31.42 16.90
C ALA A 72 5.68 -30.21 16.20
N GLU A 73 6.92 -29.87 16.55
CA GLU A 73 7.68 -28.79 15.93
C GLU A 73 8.59 -29.29 14.82
N ILE A 74 9.26 -30.43 15.02
CA ILE A 74 10.29 -30.93 14.09
C ILE A 74 9.74 -31.77 12.94
N LEU A 75 8.59 -32.42 13.12
CA LEU A 75 7.99 -33.29 12.09
C LEU A 75 6.99 -32.56 11.20
N THR A 76 6.41 -31.46 11.67
CA THR A 76 5.44 -30.68 10.89
C THR A 76 6.14 -29.83 9.82
N SER A 77 5.44 -29.61 8.72
CA SER A 77 5.89 -28.75 7.62
C SER A 77 4.91 -27.61 7.37
N ARG A 78 5.33 -26.58 6.63
CA ARG A 78 4.39 -25.63 6.03
C ARG A 78 3.66 -26.32 4.87
N PRO A 79 2.47 -25.86 4.48
CA PRO A 79 1.68 -26.54 3.44
C PRO A 79 2.46 -26.63 2.13
N VAL A 80 2.50 -27.84 1.55
CA VAL A 80 3.15 -28.09 0.26
C VAL A 80 2.18 -28.64 -0.78
N THR A 81 1.01 -29.09 -0.37
CA THR A 81 -0.06 -29.57 -1.25
C THR A 81 -1.34 -28.73 -1.11
N PRO A 82 -2.25 -28.78 -2.11
CA PRO A 82 -3.59 -28.21 -1.98
C PRO A 82 -4.36 -28.74 -0.77
N ASP A 83 -4.16 -30.01 -0.39
CA ASP A 83 -4.81 -30.58 0.80
C ASP A 83 -4.23 -30.02 2.10
N ASP A 84 -2.94 -29.69 2.15
CA ASP A 84 -2.36 -29.00 3.31
C ASP A 84 -2.88 -27.58 3.44
N LEU A 85 -2.99 -26.85 2.33
CA LEU A 85 -3.66 -25.55 2.29
C LEU A 85 -5.10 -25.68 2.78
N ARG A 86 -5.82 -26.72 2.33
CA ARG A 86 -7.18 -27.03 2.77
C ARG A 86 -7.25 -27.28 4.28
N ARG A 87 -6.32 -28.05 4.86
CA ARG A 87 -6.22 -28.26 6.32
C ARG A 87 -6.05 -26.96 7.09
N LEU A 88 -5.19 -26.05 6.62
CA LEU A 88 -5.02 -24.73 7.23
C LEU A 88 -6.30 -23.90 7.21
N VAL A 89 -7.04 -23.92 6.11
CA VAL A 89 -8.32 -23.22 6.01
C VAL A 89 -9.35 -23.83 6.96
N LEU A 90 -9.43 -25.16 7.01
CA LEU A 90 -10.34 -25.89 7.88
C LEU A 90 -10.09 -25.62 9.37
N ASP A 91 -8.85 -25.41 9.78
CA ASP A 91 -8.47 -25.12 11.17
C ASP A 91 -8.97 -23.75 11.69
N ILE A 92 -9.49 -22.90 10.81
CA ILE A 92 -10.06 -21.59 11.16
C ILE A 92 -11.50 -21.77 11.66
N GLU A 93 -11.81 -21.18 12.81
CA GLU A 93 -13.16 -21.18 13.39
C GLU A 93 -14.18 -20.49 12.47
N GLY A 94 -15.35 -21.13 12.31
CA GLY A 94 -16.40 -20.72 11.38
C GLY A 94 -16.30 -21.35 9.99
N VAL A 95 -15.21 -22.06 9.66
CA VAL A 95 -15.10 -22.85 8.42
C VAL A 95 -15.64 -24.25 8.67
N LYS A 96 -16.73 -24.61 7.98
CA LYS A 96 -17.29 -25.97 7.97
C LYS A 96 -16.52 -26.88 7.02
N ASN A 97 -16.23 -26.39 5.81
CA ASN A 97 -15.46 -27.08 4.79
C ASN A 97 -14.75 -26.05 3.88
N ALA A 98 -13.77 -26.48 3.09
CA ALA A 98 -13.09 -25.64 2.13
C ALA A 98 -12.54 -26.47 0.97
N TRP A 99 -12.26 -25.84 -0.17
CA TRP A 99 -11.63 -26.47 -1.32
C TRP A 99 -10.58 -25.55 -1.94
N ILE A 100 -9.48 -26.14 -2.36
CA ILE A 100 -8.36 -25.47 -3.01
C ILE A 100 -8.30 -26.00 -4.44
N GLU A 101 -8.65 -25.14 -5.39
CA GLU A 101 -8.70 -25.46 -6.82
C GLU A 101 -7.61 -24.69 -7.54
N THR A 102 -7.02 -25.24 -8.61
CA THR A 102 -6.17 -24.45 -9.50
C THR A 102 -7.01 -23.40 -10.21
N PHE A 103 -6.52 -22.18 -10.29
CA PHE A 103 -7.22 -21.11 -10.98
C PHE A 103 -7.01 -21.24 -12.50
N GLU A 104 -8.05 -21.65 -13.21
CA GLU A 104 -8.01 -21.85 -14.67
C GLU A 104 -8.30 -20.57 -15.47
N GLY A 105 -8.32 -19.40 -14.83
CA GLY A 105 -8.53 -18.09 -15.47
C GLY A 105 -9.97 -17.56 -15.40
N ASP A 106 -10.13 -16.26 -15.64
CA ASP A 106 -11.41 -15.57 -15.63
C ASP A 106 -11.86 -15.22 -17.07
N GLU A 107 -12.61 -14.14 -17.24
CA GLU A 107 -12.98 -13.56 -18.53
C GLU A 107 -11.76 -13.14 -19.40
N PHE A 108 -10.64 -12.75 -18.77
CA PHE A 108 -9.42 -12.31 -19.43
C PHE A 108 -8.26 -13.29 -19.23
N ALA A 109 -7.35 -13.34 -20.22
CA ALA A 109 -6.14 -14.15 -20.15
C ALA A 109 -4.93 -13.42 -20.74
N LEU A 110 -3.74 -13.88 -20.36
CA LEU A 110 -2.48 -13.41 -20.89
C LEU A 110 -2.14 -14.15 -22.18
N TYR A 111 -1.72 -13.41 -23.20
CA TYR A 111 -1.33 -13.94 -24.50
C TYR A 111 0.06 -13.45 -24.90
N HIS A 112 0.82 -14.31 -25.56
CA HIS A 112 2.09 -13.96 -26.20
C HIS A 112 1.94 -13.88 -27.71
N HIS A 113 2.45 -12.80 -28.29
CA HIS A 113 2.58 -12.63 -29.72
C HIS A 113 4.00 -13.06 -30.16
N PRO A 114 4.17 -14.22 -30.80
CA PRO A 114 5.51 -14.78 -31.05
C PRO A 114 6.38 -13.95 -32.01
N TYR A 115 5.80 -13.29 -33.00
CA TYR A 115 6.59 -12.54 -34.01
C TYR A 115 6.95 -11.12 -33.57
N LYS A 116 6.03 -10.40 -32.92
CA LYS A 116 6.26 -9.08 -32.35
C LYS A 116 6.95 -9.14 -30.97
N ARG A 117 7.03 -10.33 -30.37
CA ARG A 117 7.56 -10.56 -29.02
C ARG A 117 6.89 -9.62 -28.02
N GLU A 118 5.56 -9.71 -27.93
CA GLU A 118 4.72 -8.86 -27.07
C GLU A 118 3.83 -9.72 -26.17
N LEU A 119 3.57 -9.25 -24.95
CA LEU A 119 2.55 -9.79 -24.05
C LEU A 119 1.33 -8.87 -24.05
N ARG A 120 0.16 -9.45 -24.22
CA ARG A 120 -1.13 -8.75 -24.22
C ARG A 120 -2.09 -9.43 -23.25
N PHE A 121 -2.93 -8.65 -22.59
CA PHE A 121 -4.00 -9.17 -21.75
C PHE A 121 -5.32 -8.90 -22.46
N TYR A 122 -6.08 -9.95 -22.75
CA TYR A 122 -7.20 -9.88 -23.68
C TYR A 122 -8.36 -10.76 -23.21
N PRO A 123 -9.62 -10.42 -23.53
CA PRO A 123 -10.75 -11.30 -23.28
C PRO A 123 -10.53 -12.69 -23.90
N ARG A 124 -10.96 -13.75 -23.21
CA ARG A 124 -10.99 -15.10 -23.79
C ARG A 124 -12.08 -15.27 -24.83
N LEU A 125 -13.15 -14.47 -24.73
CA LEU A 125 -14.32 -14.56 -25.60
C LEU A 125 -14.70 -13.16 -26.12
N PRO A 126 -14.74 -12.95 -27.47
CA PRO A 126 -14.31 -13.88 -28.51
C PRO A 126 -12.79 -14.14 -28.45
N PRO A 127 -12.31 -15.29 -28.97
CA PRO A 127 -10.87 -15.59 -28.95
C PRO A 127 -10.07 -14.53 -29.72
N PRO A 128 -8.85 -14.20 -29.28
CA PRO A 128 -8.05 -13.17 -29.91
C PRO A 128 -7.62 -13.54 -31.34
N PRO A 129 -7.29 -12.54 -32.19
CA PRO A 129 -6.80 -12.80 -33.53
C PRO A 129 -5.46 -13.55 -33.52
N SER A 130 -5.30 -14.50 -34.45
CA SER A 130 -4.01 -15.13 -34.74
C SER A 130 -2.96 -14.05 -35.06
N PRO A 131 -1.71 -14.15 -34.56
CA PRO A 131 -1.04 -15.34 -34.02
C PRO A 131 -0.87 -15.37 -32.49
N LEU A 132 -1.75 -14.70 -31.73
CA LEU A 132 -1.68 -14.69 -30.26
C LEU A 132 -1.87 -16.10 -29.67
N GLN A 133 -1.02 -16.46 -28.69
CA GLN A 133 -1.03 -17.76 -28.02
C GLN A 133 -1.28 -17.55 -26.52
N GLU A 134 -2.28 -18.21 -25.95
CA GLU A 134 -2.62 -18.10 -24.52
C GLU A 134 -1.49 -18.67 -23.66
N ILE A 135 -1.18 -17.97 -22.56
CA ILE A 135 -0.26 -18.42 -21.51
C ILE A 135 -1.09 -18.84 -20.30
N PRO A 136 -1.23 -20.15 -20.03
CA PRO A 136 -1.88 -20.62 -18.81
C PRO A 136 -0.94 -20.41 -17.62
N LEU A 137 -1.17 -19.34 -16.86
CA LEU A 137 -0.40 -19.04 -15.65
C LEU A 137 -0.53 -20.17 -14.63
N LYS A 138 0.60 -20.66 -14.11
CA LYS A 138 0.65 -21.73 -13.11
C LYS A 138 0.93 -21.17 -11.72
N GLY A 139 0.54 -21.93 -10.70
CA GLY A 139 0.74 -21.55 -9.29
C GLY A 139 -0.36 -20.63 -8.73
N LEU A 140 -1.45 -20.42 -9.47
CA LEU A 140 -2.58 -19.62 -8.98
C LEU A 140 -3.67 -20.53 -8.42
N TYR A 141 -4.18 -20.21 -7.24
CA TYR A 141 -5.25 -20.96 -6.59
C TYR A 141 -6.53 -20.16 -6.44
N ARG A 142 -7.64 -20.89 -6.48
CA ARG A 142 -8.97 -20.47 -6.09
C ARG A 142 -9.37 -21.22 -4.83
N VAL A 143 -9.67 -20.46 -3.79
CA VAL A 143 -10.05 -20.97 -2.47
C VAL A 143 -11.54 -20.77 -2.27
N LEU A 144 -12.26 -21.86 -2.03
CA LEU A 144 -13.69 -21.85 -1.80
C LEU A 144 -13.98 -22.22 -0.36
N ILE A 145 -14.75 -21.41 0.35
CA ILE A 145 -15.02 -21.56 1.78
C ILE A 145 -16.50 -21.88 1.96
N ASP A 146 -16.79 -23.05 2.52
CA ASP A 146 -18.10 -23.37 3.08
C ASP A 146 -18.11 -22.97 4.55
N ALA A 147 -18.79 -21.87 4.86
CA ALA A 147 -18.92 -21.35 6.21
C ALA A 147 -19.97 -22.14 7.02
N GLU A 148 -19.88 -22.06 8.34
CA GLU A 148 -20.94 -22.57 9.22
C GLU A 148 -22.29 -21.89 8.93
N ASP A 149 -23.37 -22.68 9.00
CA ASP A 149 -24.71 -22.28 8.57
C ASP A 149 -25.33 -21.18 9.46
N THR A 150 -24.78 -20.98 10.65
CA THR A 150 -25.19 -19.97 11.64
C THR A 150 -24.65 -18.57 11.34
N LEU A 151 -23.64 -18.44 10.46
CA LEU A 151 -22.96 -17.17 10.21
C LEU A 151 -23.73 -16.27 9.25
N GLU A 152 -23.87 -15.01 9.64
CA GLU A 152 -24.48 -13.98 8.80
C GLU A 152 -23.58 -13.62 7.60
N ARG A 153 -24.14 -12.90 6.61
CA ARG A 153 -23.39 -12.50 5.39
C ARG A 153 -22.13 -11.69 5.72
N ALA A 154 -22.22 -10.74 6.66
CA ALA A 154 -21.08 -9.92 7.06
C ALA A 154 -19.97 -10.75 7.74
N GLU A 155 -20.35 -11.71 8.59
CA GLU A 155 -19.41 -12.60 9.27
C GLU A 155 -18.72 -13.56 8.30
N ARG A 156 -19.43 -14.03 7.27
CA ARG A 156 -18.85 -14.85 6.19
C ARG A 156 -17.81 -14.09 5.37
N LEU A 157 -18.04 -12.80 5.11
CA LEU A 157 -17.03 -11.94 4.48
C LEU A 157 -15.81 -11.79 5.40
N ALA A 158 -16.02 -11.44 6.68
CA ALA A 158 -14.93 -11.33 7.65
C ALA A 158 -14.14 -12.65 7.79
N LEU A 159 -14.81 -13.81 7.71
CA LEU A 159 -14.19 -15.13 7.72
C LEU A 159 -13.24 -15.32 6.53
N ALA A 160 -13.68 -14.99 5.31
CA ALA A 160 -12.80 -15.04 4.13
C ALA A 160 -11.57 -14.13 4.28
N GLY A 161 -11.70 -12.98 4.97
CA GLY A 161 -10.57 -12.13 5.33
C GLY A 161 -9.58 -12.81 6.30
N ARG A 162 -10.08 -13.54 7.31
CA ARG A 162 -9.23 -14.35 8.22
C ARG A 162 -8.53 -15.49 7.48
N VAL A 163 -9.25 -16.17 6.59
CA VAL A 163 -8.70 -17.22 5.72
C VAL A 163 -7.58 -16.68 4.85
N ALA A 164 -7.78 -15.52 4.22
CA ALA A 164 -6.75 -14.89 3.40
C ALA A 164 -5.46 -14.60 4.19
N ARG A 165 -5.56 -14.05 5.41
CA ARG A 165 -4.38 -13.81 6.27
C ARG A 165 -3.63 -15.10 6.58
N ARG A 166 -4.36 -16.13 7.02
CA ARG A 166 -3.75 -17.44 7.36
C ARG A 166 -3.06 -18.09 6.16
N LEU A 167 -3.63 -17.96 4.98
CA LEU A 167 -3.04 -18.49 3.74
C LEU A 167 -1.76 -17.72 3.34
N HIS A 168 -1.77 -16.38 3.41
CA HIS A 168 -0.60 -15.57 3.04
C HIS A 168 0.58 -15.73 4.03
N GLU A 169 0.31 -15.99 5.32
CA GLU A 169 1.33 -16.40 6.31
C GLU A 169 2.04 -17.72 5.97
N ASN A 170 1.43 -18.53 5.09
CA ASN A 170 1.88 -19.87 4.72
C ASN A 170 2.08 -20.01 3.20
N ARG A 171 2.14 -18.91 2.45
CA ARG A 171 2.22 -18.93 0.99
C ARG A 171 3.52 -19.60 0.53
N SER A 172 3.41 -20.52 -0.42
CA SER A 172 4.58 -21.14 -1.08
C SER A 172 5.21 -20.20 -2.10
N LEU A 173 6.49 -20.41 -2.40
CA LEU A 173 7.20 -19.68 -3.45
C LEU A 173 6.54 -19.87 -4.82
N CYS A 174 6.40 -18.76 -5.55
CA CYS A 174 5.83 -18.71 -6.89
C CYS A 174 4.39 -19.23 -6.99
N GLU A 175 3.67 -19.27 -5.86
CA GLU A 175 2.24 -19.56 -5.81
C GLU A 175 1.47 -18.40 -5.21
N ASP A 176 0.22 -18.17 -5.63
CA ASP A 176 -0.60 -17.08 -5.11
C ASP A 176 -2.10 -17.41 -5.09
N PHE A 177 -2.86 -16.70 -4.26
CA PHE A 177 -4.29 -16.90 -4.08
C PHE A 177 -5.07 -15.88 -4.89
N GLU A 178 -5.42 -16.24 -6.12
CA GLU A 178 -6.11 -15.34 -7.06
C GLU A 178 -7.53 -15.01 -6.56
N GLN A 179 -8.27 -16.01 -6.09
CA GLN A 179 -9.62 -15.86 -5.57
C GLN A 179 -9.77 -16.56 -4.22
N ILE A 180 -10.41 -15.87 -3.27
CA ILE A 180 -10.84 -16.44 -1.99
C ILE A 180 -12.31 -16.09 -1.82
N VAL A 181 -13.18 -17.10 -1.92
CA VAL A 181 -14.62 -16.92 -2.07
C VAL A 181 -15.34 -17.65 -0.93
N ALA A 182 -16.05 -16.89 -0.09
CA ALA A 182 -17.06 -17.46 0.80
C ALA A 182 -18.31 -17.82 -0.02
N LEU A 183 -18.62 -19.11 -0.13
CA LEU A 183 -19.71 -19.60 -0.96
C LEU A 183 -21.07 -19.14 -0.41
N GLU A 184 -22.00 -18.80 -1.30
CA GLU A 184 -23.37 -18.48 -0.92
C GLU A 184 -24.21 -19.77 -0.76
N PRO A 185 -24.96 -19.92 0.35
CA PRO A 185 -25.78 -21.10 0.55
C PRO A 185 -26.93 -21.13 -0.46
N GLN A 186 -27.03 -22.22 -1.22
CA GLN A 186 -28.18 -22.54 -2.05
C GLN A 186 -29.04 -23.57 -1.32
N LEU A 187 -30.20 -23.14 -0.83
CA LEU A 187 -31.12 -24.00 -0.12
C LEU A 187 -31.69 -25.10 -1.04
N VAL A 188 -31.54 -26.35 -0.63
CA VAL A 188 -31.97 -27.57 -1.32
C VAL A 188 -33.14 -28.16 -0.55
N ARG A 189 -34.33 -28.07 -1.13
CA ARG A 189 -35.54 -28.70 -0.60
C ARG A 189 -35.61 -30.14 -1.07
N VAL A 190 -35.76 -31.08 -0.14
CA VAL A 190 -35.90 -32.51 -0.44
C VAL A 190 -37.31 -32.96 -0.10
N GLU A 191 -37.96 -33.65 -1.05
CA GLU A 191 -39.18 -34.40 -0.77
C GLU A 191 -38.93 -35.89 -1.00
N ALA A 192 -39.01 -36.67 0.08
CA ALA A 192 -38.73 -38.09 0.07
C ALA A 192 -39.88 -38.91 0.70
N THR A 193 -40.10 -40.11 0.17
CA THR A 193 -40.97 -41.13 0.77
C THR A 193 -40.13 -42.37 1.05
N VAL A 194 -40.02 -42.74 2.32
CA VAL A 194 -39.14 -43.79 2.83
C VAL A 194 -39.97 -44.88 3.49
N GLU A 195 -39.74 -46.12 3.11
CA GLU A 195 -40.36 -47.31 3.70
C GLU A 195 -39.50 -47.81 4.84
N ILE A 196 -40.11 -48.01 6.01
CA ILE A 196 -39.44 -48.34 7.26
C ILE A 196 -39.93 -49.68 7.82
N GLY A 197 -39.03 -50.39 8.52
CA GLY A 197 -39.37 -51.61 9.25
C GLY A 197 -40.12 -51.34 10.56
N PRO A 198 -40.36 -52.40 11.38
CA PRO A 198 -40.79 -52.21 12.76
C PRO A 198 -39.69 -51.52 13.56
N LEU A 199 -39.97 -50.30 14.05
CA LEU A 199 -39.09 -49.53 14.92
C LEU A 199 -39.84 -49.02 16.14
N ASP A 200 -39.12 -48.91 17.25
CA ASP A 200 -39.60 -48.36 18.52
C ASP A 200 -39.58 -46.82 18.54
N ASP A 201 -38.68 -46.17 17.80
CA ASP A 201 -38.52 -44.70 17.78
C ASP A 201 -38.46 -44.13 16.34
N ILE A 202 -39.60 -43.60 15.87
CA ILE A 202 -39.75 -43.01 14.53
C ILE A 202 -39.09 -41.63 14.46
N ASP A 203 -39.08 -40.87 15.56
CA ASP A 203 -38.51 -39.53 15.59
C ASP A 203 -37.00 -39.60 15.44
N ARG A 204 -36.32 -40.50 16.18
CA ARG A 204 -34.88 -40.74 16.05
C ARG A 204 -34.48 -41.13 14.62
N LEU A 205 -35.25 -42.00 13.96
CA LEU A 205 -35.01 -42.36 12.57
C LEU A 205 -35.21 -41.15 11.63
N GLY A 206 -36.25 -40.34 11.90
CA GLY A 206 -36.47 -39.07 11.22
C GLY A 206 -35.26 -38.12 11.31
N ARG A 207 -34.67 -37.97 12.50
CA ARG A 207 -33.43 -37.17 12.71
C ARG A 207 -32.28 -37.74 11.91
N ALA A 208 -32.02 -39.04 12.02
CA ALA A 208 -30.95 -39.71 11.30
C ALA A 208 -31.06 -39.50 9.77
N ILE A 209 -32.28 -39.55 9.21
CA ILE A 209 -32.49 -39.30 7.76
C ILE A 209 -32.18 -37.84 7.41
N VAL A 210 -32.62 -36.87 8.20
CA VAL A 210 -32.36 -35.45 7.95
C VAL A 210 -30.87 -35.14 8.04
N ASP A 211 -30.20 -35.66 9.07
CA ASP A 211 -28.76 -35.42 9.29
C ASP A 211 -27.92 -36.09 8.19
N VAL A 212 -28.26 -37.32 7.79
CA VAL A 212 -27.61 -37.99 6.66
C VAL A 212 -27.83 -37.23 5.34
N LEU A 213 -29.03 -36.67 5.11
CA LEU A 213 -29.28 -35.82 3.94
C LEU A 213 -28.45 -34.54 3.98
N ALA A 214 -28.42 -33.85 5.12
CA ALA A 214 -27.63 -32.64 5.31
C ALA A 214 -26.13 -32.91 5.08
N GLU A 215 -25.63 -34.00 5.65
CA GLU A 215 -24.24 -34.46 5.51
C GLU A 215 -23.89 -34.88 4.08
N THR A 216 -24.82 -35.54 3.37
CA THR A 216 -24.59 -35.94 1.98
C THR A 216 -24.57 -34.73 1.03
N ILE A 217 -25.36 -33.69 1.34
CA ILE A 217 -25.45 -32.46 0.53
C ILE A 217 -24.25 -31.53 0.81
N SER A 218 -23.91 -31.33 2.08
CA SER A 218 -22.81 -30.46 2.55
C SER A 218 -22.04 -31.19 3.65
N PRO A 219 -21.04 -32.02 3.28
CA PRO A 219 -20.28 -32.83 4.23
C PRO A 219 -19.37 -31.97 5.11
N HIS A 220 -19.26 -32.33 6.39
CA HIS A 220 -18.31 -31.74 7.32
C HIS A 220 -16.97 -32.49 7.30
N VAL A 221 -15.90 -31.80 7.69
CA VAL A 221 -14.59 -32.44 7.88
C VAL A 221 -14.35 -32.66 9.37
N PRO A 222 -14.34 -33.92 9.85
CA PRO A 222 -14.05 -34.21 11.26
C PRO A 222 -12.55 -34.06 11.58
N PHE A 223 -12.27 -33.54 12.77
CA PHE A 223 -10.95 -33.55 13.39
C PHE A 223 -10.75 -34.77 14.29
N THR A 224 -9.53 -35.26 14.42
CA THR A 224 -9.16 -36.39 15.29
C THR A 224 -8.14 -35.90 16.33
N SER A 225 -8.24 -36.40 17.57
CA SER A 225 -7.25 -36.08 18.62
C SER A 225 -5.97 -36.91 18.48
N LEU A 226 -4.87 -36.46 19.10
CA LEU A 226 -3.61 -37.21 19.12
C LEU A 226 -3.77 -38.61 19.72
N ASP A 227 -4.52 -38.72 20.82
CA ASP A 227 -4.77 -40.02 21.49
C ASP A 227 -5.54 -40.99 20.60
N GLU A 228 -6.51 -40.50 19.83
CA GLU A 228 -7.24 -41.32 18.86
C GLU A 228 -6.33 -41.78 17.70
N MET A 229 -5.47 -40.88 17.20
CA MET A 229 -4.48 -41.21 16.17
C MET A 229 -3.43 -42.22 16.66
N LEU A 230 -2.97 -42.10 17.90
CA LEU A 230 -2.05 -43.07 18.51
C LEU A 230 -2.73 -44.43 18.74
N LYS A 231 -3.99 -44.43 19.20
CA LYS A 231 -4.77 -45.66 19.39
C LYS A 231 -5.11 -46.37 18.09
N SER A 232 -5.18 -45.65 16.97
CA SER A 232 -5.35 -46.26 15.64
C SER A 232 -4.05 -46.88 15.09
N GLY A 233 -2.94 -46.77 15.83
CA GLY A 233 -1.66 -47.42 15.52
C GLY A 233 -0.76 -46.62 14.58
N ARG A 234 -1.08 -45.35 14.30
CA ARG A 234 -0.25 -44.49 13.46
C ARG A 234 1.01 -44.05 14.20
N SER A 235 2.11 -43.92 13.45
CA SER A 235 3.37 -43.41 14.00
C SER A 235 3.36 -41.88 14.09
N LEU A 236 4.26 -41.30 14.89
CA LEU A 236 4.32 -39.85 15.07
C LEU A 236 4.63 -39.11 13.76
N ASP A 237 5.47 -39.68 12.89
CA ASP A 237 5.78 -39.13 11.57
C ASP A 237 4.56 -39.13 10.64
N GLU A 238 3.68 -40.14 10.70
CA GLU A 238 2.42 -40.14 9.95
C GLU A 238 1.41 -39.13 10.51
N ILE A 239 1.37 -38.95 11.83
CA ILE A 239 0.43 -38.06 12.51
C ILE A 239 0.76 -36.59 12.26
N PHE A 240 2.06 -36.25 12.34
CA PHE A 240 2.55 -34.89 12.17
C PHE A 240 2.94 -34.55 10.73
N ASP A 241 2.59 -35.39 9.75
CA ASP A 241 2.77 -35.09 8.34
C ASP A 241 1.87 -33.92 7.91
N GLY A 242 2.46 -32.94 7.23
CA GLY A 242 1.80 -31.70 6.83
C GLY A 242 1.78 -30.58 7.90
N PRO A 243 0.83 -29.63 7.79
CA PRO A 243 0.81 -28.41 8.58
C PRO A 243 0.39 -28.61 10.03
N ARG A 244 1.03 -27.86 10.93
CA ARG A 244 0.62 -27.77 12.34
C ARG A 244 -0.75 -27.09 12.45
N LEU A 245 -1.72 -27.83 12.98
CA LEU A 245 -3.09 -27.38 13.23
C LEU A 245 -3.34 -27.17 14.73
N ALA A 246 -4.22 -26.24 15.08
CA ALA A 246 -4.59 -25.93 16.45
C ALA A 246 -5.72 -26.82 17.00
N ARG A 247 -6.61 -27.33 16.13
CA ARG A 247 -7.85 -28.03 16.53
C ARG A 247 -7.80 -29.55 16.38
N GLY A 248 -6.59 -30.13 16.33
CA GLY A 248 -6.37 -31.57 16.14
C GLY A 248 -5.91 -31.91 14.73
N PHE A 249 -6.11 -33.16 14.30
CA PHE A 249 -5.61 -33.68 13.02
C PHE A 249 -6.74 -33.94 12.04
N ILE A 250 -6.45 -33.86 10.73
CA ILE A 250 -7.40 -34.20 9.67
C ILE A 250 -6.80 -35.28 8.77
N GLU A 251 -7.42 -36.45 8.78
CA GLU A 251 -7.02 -37.59 7.95
C GLU A 251 -7.37 -37.38 6.47
N ASN A 252 -6.56 -37.92 5.57
CA ASN A 252 -6.77 -37.83 4.11
C ASN A 252 -8.16 -38.38 3.72
N GLU A 253 -8.57 -39.51 4.31
CA GLU A 253 -9.86 -40.14 4.03
C GLU A 253 -11.05 -39.26 4.45
N ALA A 254 -10.86 -38.34 5.41
CA ALA A 254 -11.87 -37.36 5.79
C ALA A 254 -11.99 -36.26 4.71
N LEU A 255 -10.87 -35.78 4.18
CA LEU A 255 -10.83 -34.80 3.09
C LEU A 255 -11.45 -35.37 1.80
N ASP A 256 -11.12 -36.61 1.44
CA ASP A 256 -11.61 -37.30 0.24
C ASP A 256 -13.12 -37.51 0.24
N ARG A 257 -13.70 -37.77 1.42
CA ARG A 257 -15.17 -37.92 1.57
C ARG A 257 -15.91 -36.60 1.51
N ALA A 258 -15.26 -35.52 1.92
CA ALA A 258 -15.85 -34.19 2.06
C ALA A 258 -15.67 -33.31 0.82
N THR A 259 -15.79 -33.88 -0.40
CA THR A 259 -15.68 -33.14 -1.66
C THR A 259 -16.90 -32.26 -1.94
N ARG A 260 -16.69 -31.12 -2.60
CA ARG A 260 -17.76 -30.21 -3.02
C ARG A 260 -18.70 -30.89 -4.01
N ARG A 261 -20.00 -30.83 -3.75
CA ARG A 261 -21.04 -31.35 -4.65
C ARG A 261 -21.56 -30.23 -5.54
N VAL A 262 -20.99 -30.10 -6.75
CA VAL A 262 -21.50 -29.17 -7.78
C VAL A 262 -22.83 -29.66 -8.36
N VAL A 263 -23.01 -30.99 -8.37
CA VAL A 263 -24.26 -31.66 -8.76
C VAL A 263 -24.65 -32.61 -7.66
N ILE A 264 -25.88 -32.47 -7.16
CA ILE A 264 -26.46 -33.35 -6.15
C ILE A 264 -27.30 -34.40 -6.86
N HIS A 265 -26.88 -35.67 -6.79
CA HIS A 265 -27.59 -36.77 -7.42
C HIS A 265 -28.59 -37.42 -6.46
N ALA A 266 -29.81 -37.66 -6.94
CA ALA A 266 -30.85 -38.35 -6.18
C ALA A 266 -30.42 -39.77 -5.77
N SER A 267 -29.60 -40.45 -6.58
CA SER A 267 -29.06 -41.78 -6.29
C SER A 267 -28.18 -41.80 -5.03
N ASP A 268 -27.39 -40.74 -4.82
CA ASP A 268 -26.49 -40.63 -3.67
C ASP A 268 -27.30 -40.44 -2.39
N LEU A 269 -28.31 -39.56 -2.43
CA LEU A 269 -29.25 -39.37 -1.31
C LEU A 269 -30.01 -40.67 -0.99
N VAL A 270 -30.50 -41.40 -2.01
CA VAL A 270 -31.18 -42.69 -1.81
C VAL A 270 -30.25 -43.71 -1.17
N ARG A 271 -29.00 -43.80 -1.62
CA ARG A 271 -28.00 -44.72 -1.05
C ARG A 271 -27.68 -44.36 0.39
N ALA A 272 -27.50 -43.09 0.68
CA ALA A 272 -27.24 -42.60 2.03
C ALA A 272 -28.39 -42.93 2.98
N ILE A 273 -29.64 -42.66 2.59
CA ILE A 273 -30.84 -42.99 3.38
C ILE A 273 -30.98 -44.50 3.60
N LYS A 274 -30.72 -45.32 2.56
CA LYS A 274 -30.84 -46.79 2.66
C LYS A 274 -29.83 -47.43 3.63
N ASN A 275 -28.70 -46.78 3.88
CA ASN A 275 -27.69 -47.29 4.81
C ASN A 275 -28.04 -47.08 6.28
N ILE A 276 -29.13 -46.35 6.58
CA ILE A 276 -29.60 -46.12 7.94
C ILE A 276 -30.34 -47.37 8.43
N GLU A 277 -29.96 -47.86 9.60
CA GLU A 277 -30.63 -49.00 10.24
C GLU A 277 -32.13 -48.71 10.42
N GLY A 278 -32.98 -49.65 9.98
CA GLY A 278 -34.43 -49.51 10.03
C GLY A 278 -35.11 -48.97 8.76
N VAL A 279 -34.34 -48.48 7.78
CA VAL A 279 -34.84 -48.14 6.43
C VAL A 279 -34.86 -49.40 5.55
N ARG A 280 -36.00 -49.66 4.89
CA ARG A 280 -36.13 -50.78 3.94
C ARG A 280 -35.97 -50.34 2.49
N ALA A 281 -36.61 -49.24 2.11
CA ALA A 281 -36.57 -48.72 0.75
C ALA A 281 -36.85 -47.21 0.70
N VAL A 282 -36.45 -46.56 -0.40
CA VAL A 282 -36.85 -45.18 -0.71
C VAL A 282 -37.72 -45.25 -1.97
N SER A 283 -39.02 -44.97 -1.84
CA SER A 283 -39.99 -45.15 -2.92
C SER A 283 -40.02 -43.95 -3.87
N ARG A 284 -39.69 -42.75 -3.38
CA ARG A 284 -39.59 -41.54 -4.19
C ARG A 284 -38.66 -40.54 -3.52
N ILE A 285 -37.84 -39.86 -4.30
CA ILE A 285 -37.08 -38.68 -3.87
C ILE A 285 -37.07 -37.65 -5.00
N ARG A 286 -37.17 -36.37 -4.65
CA ARG A 286 -37.00 -35.24 -5.58
C ARG A 286 -36.43 -34.04 -4.85
N MET A 287 -35.74 -33.18 -5.58
CA MET A 287 -35.00 -32.03 -5.06
C MET A 287 -35.45 -30.75 -5.76
N SER A 288 -35.33 -29.61 -5.10
CA SER A 288 -35.67 -28.31 -5.68
C SER A 288 -34.86 -27.18 -5.03
N LYS A 289 -34.52 -26.14 -5.81
CA LYS A 289 -33.85 -24.92 -5.34
C LYS A 289 -34.82 -23.76 -5.02
N ASP A 290 -36.01 -23.79 -5.61
CA ASP A 290 -37.05 -22.74 -5.51
C ASP A 290 -38.35 -23.26 -4.84
N GLY A 291 -38.48 -24.58 -4.68
CA GLY A 291 -39.70 -25.28 -4.24
C GLY A 291 -40.79 -25.39 -5.32
N VAL A 292 -40.57 -24.83 -6.50
CA VAL A 292 -41.52 -24.81 -7.61
C VAL A 292 -41.10 -25.84 -8.65
N THR A 293 -39.84 -25.79 -9.06
CA THR A 293 -39.25 -26.69 -10.05
C THR A 293 -38.60 -27.87 -9.35
N TRP A 294 -39.20 -29.06 -9.49
CA TRP A 294 -38.72 -30.28 -8.84
C TRP A 294 -37.98 -31.18 -9.83
N GLN A 295 -36.76 -31.58 -9.46
CA GLN A 295 -35.90 -32.45 -10.24
C GLN A 295 -35.77 -33.80 -9.54
N GLY A 296 -35.99 -34.89 -10.26
CA GLY A 296 -35.97 -36.25 -9.69
C GLY A 296 -34.63 -36.97 -9.77
N TRP A 297 -33.66 -36.43 -10.53
CA TRP A 297 -32.44 -37.17 -10.93
C TRP A 297 -31.17 -36.48 -10.44
N SER A 298 -30.99 -35.21 -10.77
CA SER A 298 -29.87 -34.38 -10.32
C SER A 298 -30.36 -32.96 -10.03
N LEU A 299 -29.60 -32.21 -9.25
CA LEU A 299 -29.78 -30.77 -9.01
C LEU A 299 -28.41 -30.09 -9.05
N GLU A 300 -28.24 -29.09 -9.91
CA GLU A 300 -26.99 -28.32 -10.01
C GLU A 300 -26.94 -27.18 -8.98
N THR A 301 -25.75 -26.95 -8.44
CA THR A 301 -25.42 -25.77 -7.62
C THR A 301 -24.69 -24.74 -8.48
N GLY A 302 -24.95 -23.46 -8.27
CA GLY A 302 -24.21 -22.38 -8.95
C GLY A 302 -22.69 -22.42 -8.69
N ARG A 303 -21.91 -21.76 -9.57
CA ARG A 303 -20.44 -21.71 -9.54
C ARG A 303 -19.88 -21.29 -8.17
N ASP A 304 -20.55 -20.33 -7.52
CA ASP A 304 -20.15 -19.73 -6.24
C ASP A 304 -21.12 -20.09 -5.10
N ASN A 305 -21.88 -21.17 -5.29
CA ASN A 305 -22.83 -21.67 -4.30
C ASN A 305 -22.39 -22.99 -3.68
N VAL A 306 -22.90 -23.24 -2.48
CA VAL A 306 -22.85 -24.55 -1.82
C VAL A 306 -24.26 -25.01 -1.49
N GLY A 307 -24.60 -26.26 -1.81
CA GLY A 307 -25.90 -26.81 -1.46
C GLY A 307 -26.05 -26.92 0.05
N LYS A 308 -27.19 -26.50 0.59
CA LYS A 308 -27.54 -26.68 2.02
C LYS A 308 -28.93 -27.25 2.13
N LEU A 309 -29.14 -28.26 2.97
CA LEU A 309 -30.47 -28.82 3.16
C LEU A 309 -31.41 -27.77 3.77
N ASP A 310 -32.53 -27.48 3.09
CA ASP A 310 -33.59 -26.65 3.65
C ASP A 310 -34.37 -27.50 4.67
N ARG A 311 -33.88 -27.56 5.92
CA ARG A 311 -34.52 -28.34 7.00
C ARG A 311 -35.95 -27.87 7.29
N ILE A 312 -36.30 -26.62 6.97
CA ILE A 312 -37.63 -26.08 7.27
C ILE A 312 -38.65 -26.56 6.24
N ASN A 313 -38.31 -26.43 4.95
CA ASN A 313 -39.25 -26.70 3.86
C ASN A 313 -39.12 -28.10 3.25
N SER A 314 -38.16 -28.91 3.68
CA SER A 314 -38.04 -30.31 3.27
C SER A 314 -39.11 -31.19 3.92
N LYS A 315 -39.61 -32.17 3.15
CA LYS A 315 -40.71 -33.06 3.56
C LYS A 315 -40.31 -34.53 3.41
N ILE A 316 -40.18 -35.21 4.55
CA ILE A 316 -39.86 -36.63 4.60
C ILE A 316 -41.08 -37.39 5.09
N THR A 317 -41.59 -38.32 4.27
CA THR A 317 -42.74 -39.15 4.61
C THR A 317 -42.28 -40.57 4.90
N LEU A 318 -42.43 -41.04 6.13
CA LEU A 318 -42.13 -42.40 6.54
C LEU A 318 -43.39 -43.27 6.41
N ARG A 319 -43.27 -44.40 5.73
CA ARG A 319 -44.38 -45.35 5.49
C ARG A 319 -44.05 -46.69 6.15
N ARG A 320 -44.91 -47.12 7.07
CA ARG A 320 -44.85 -48.46 7.70
C ARG A 320 -45.56 -49.51 6.84
N GLU A 321 -45.24 -50.78 7.10
CA GLU A 321 -45.88 -51.94 6.44
C GLU A 321 -47.40 -52.00 6.64
N ASP A 322 -47.91 -51.50 7.78
CA ASP A 322 -49.36 -51.41 8.07
C ASP A 322 -50.09 -50.31 7.28
N GLY A 323 -49.37 -49.60 6.39
CA GLY A 323 -49.90 -48.53 5.56
C GLY A 323 -49.99 -47.17 6.26
N LYS A 324 -49.67 -47.07 7.55
CA LYS A 324 -49.66 -45.79 8.27
C LYS A 324 -48.51 -44.91 7.78
N LYS A 325 -48.83 -43.63 7.56
CA LYS A 325 -47.88 -42.60 7.13
C LYS A 325 -47.61 -41.67 8.30
N VAL A 326 -46.33 -41.49 8.63
CA VAL A 326 -45.86 -40.46 9.55
C VAL A 326 -45.05 -39.47 8.73
N VAL A 327 -45.48 -38.22 8.70
CA VAL A 327 -44.72 -37.15 8.05
C VAL A 327 -43.79 -36.57 9.09
N VAL A 328 -42.48 -36.76 8.88
CA VAL A 328 -41.45 -36.10 9.68
C VAL A 328 -41.15 -34.76 9.00
N ARG A 329 -41.43 -33.67 9.71
CA ARG A 329 -40.96 -32.34 9.32
C ARG A 329 -39.60 -32.11 9.95
N ALA A 330 -38.61 -31.83 9.11
CA ALA A 330 -37.24 -31.62 9.56
C ALA A 330 -37.10 -30.40 10.52
N ALA A 331 -38.02 -29.44 10.47
CA ALA A 331 -38.09 -28.30 11.39
C ALA A 331 -38.34 -28.66 12.87
N ASN A 332 -38.90 -29.83 13.18
CA ASN A 332 -39.24 -30.23 14.55
C ASN A 332 -38.08 -30.96 15.27
N ILE A 333 -36.92 -31.01 14.65
CA ILE A 333 -35.75 -31.77 15.10
C ILE A 333 -34.71 -30.74 15.55
N GLN A 334 -34.51 -30.62 16.87
CA GLN A 334 -33.38 -29.85 17.42
C GLN A 334 -32.07 -30.51 17.00
N GLU A 335 -31.18 -29.74 16.38
CA GLU A 335 -29.78 -30.14 16.21
C GLU A 335 -29.17 -30.33 17.61
N GLU A 336 -28.56 -31.49 17.85
CA GLU A 336 -27.63 -31.58 18.97
C GLU A 336 -26.40 -30.73 18.62
N PRO A 337 -25.94 -29.86 19.53
CA PRO A 337 -24.71 -29.13 19.31
C PRO A 337 -23.58 -30.12 19.05
N ALA A 338 -22.77 -29.86 18.02
CA ALA A 338 -21.58 -30.65 17.77
C ALA A 338 -20.76 -30.71 19.07
N PRO A 339 -20.26 -31.89 19.48
CA PRO A 339 -19.51 -32.01 20.72
C PRO A 339 -18.31 -31.06 20.66
N THR A 340 -18.19 -30.17 21.64
CA THR A 340 -17.05 -29.26 21.79
C THR A 340 -15.80 -30.12 21.98
N ARG A 341 -15.05 -30.35 20.90
CA ARG A 341 -13.81 -31.14 20.97
C ARG A 341 -12.76 -30.31 21.70
N ALA A 342 -12.18 -30.92 22.72
CA ALA A 342 -11.21 -30.29 23.59
C ALA A 342 -10.01 -29.73 22.78
N GLN A 343 -9.56 -28.54 23.16
CA GLN A 343 -8.35 -27.94 22.62
C GLN A 343 -7.13 -28.82 22.89
N TYR A 344 -6.29 -28.93 21.88
CA TYR A 344 -5.08 -29.75 21.84
C TYR A 344 -3.90 -29.02 22.51
N SER A 345 -3.09 -29.71 23.34
CA SER A 345 -1.83 -29.19 23.89
C SER A 345 -0.58 -29.60 23.11
N GLY A 346 -0.69 -30.63 22.27
CA GLY A 346 0.36 -31.09 21.36
C GLY A 346 1.70 -31.53 21.89
N THR A 347 1.73 -31.96 23.14
CA THR A 347 2.93 -32.46 23.78
C THR A 347 2.89 -33.99 23.87
N VAL A 348 3.73 -34.64 23.07
CA VAL A 348 4.19 -36.00 23.38
C VAL A 348 5.27 -35.83 24.44
N GLU A 349 4.99 -36.22 25.68
CA GLU A 349 5.97 -36.11 26.76
C GLU A 349 7.09 -37.13 26.55
N PRO A 350 8.37 -36.70 26.48
CA PRO A 350 9.49 -37.63 26.43
C PRO A 350 9.63 -38.37 27.77
N PRO A 351 10.32 -39.52 27.82
CA PRO A 351 10.48 -40.26 29.06
C PRO A 351 11.21 -39.41 30.10
N PRO A 352 10.73 -39.32 31.36
CA PRO A 352 11.34 -38.45 32.35
C PRO A 352 12.76 -38.94 32.71
N GLY A 353 13.71 -38.01 32.76
CA GLY A 353 15.05 -38.28 33.28
C GLY A 353 15.09 -38.20 34.80
N ARG A 354 15.97 -38.99 35.42
CA ARG A 354 16.23 -38.96 36.86
C ARG A 354 17.66 -38.51 37.12
N ASP A 355 17.85 -37.51 37.97
CA ASP A 355 19.17 -37.12 38.44
C ASP A 355 19.80 -38.27 39.26
N ARG A 356 20.87 -38.86 38.70
CA ARG A 356 21.64 -39.97 39.30
C ARG A 356 22.84 -39.48 40.11
N ASN A 357 23.06 -38.18 40.25
CA ASN A 357 24.22 -37.55 40.87
C ASN A 357 25.55 -38.07 40.28
N VAL A 358 25.65 -38.05 38.94
CA VAL A 358 26.78 -38.64 38.19
C VAL A 358 28.14 -38.10 38.64
N LEU A 359 28.20 -36.83 39.06
CA LEU A 359 29.43 -36.17 39.51
C LEU A 359 29.99 -36.73 40.83
N LYS A 360 29.17 -37.35 41.68
CA LYS A 360 29.59 -37.78 43.03
C LYS A 360 30.72 -38.81 42.98
N TYR A 361 31.91 -38.45 43.44
CA TYR A 361 33.06 -39.36 43.47
C TYR A 361 33.37 -39.89 44.90
N THR A 362 33.83 -41.14 45.00
CA THR A 362 34.29 -41.75 46.27
C THR A 362 35.78 -42.07 46.15
N PRO A 363 36.66 -41.52 47.01
CA PRO A 363 38.10 -41.75 46.91
C PRO A 363 38.51 -43.20 47.13
N VAL A 364 39.51 -43.68 46.38
CA VAL A 364 39.95 -45.08 46.43
C VAL A 364 40.50 -45.44 47.80
N GLU A 365 41.06 -44.49 48.55
CA GLU A 365 41.59 -44.74 49.90
C GLU A 365 40.55 -45.31 50.86
N LYS A 366 39.25 -45.07 50.62
CA LYS A 366 38.16 -45.66 51.41
C LYS A 366 38.02 -47.18 51.20
N HIS A 367 38.49 -47.70 50.08
CA HIS A 367 38.40 -49.11 49.74
C HIS A 367 39.62 -49.91 50.23
N PHE A 368 40.68 -49.23 50.70
CA PHE A 368 41.88 -49.90 51.18
C PHE A 368 41.68 -50.56 52.56
N PRO A 369 42.34 -51.70 52.81
CA PRO A 369 42.38 -52.30 54.13
C PRO A 369 42.94 -51.34 55.19
N ALA A 370 42.37 -51.37 56.40
CA ALA A 370 42.76 -50.47 57.50
C ALA A 370 44.26 -50.51 57.85
N LEU A 371 44.96 -51.63 57.59
CA LEU A 371 46.40 -51.79 57.82
C LEU A 371 47.27 -50.75 57.07
N TYR A 372 46.80 -50.29 55.90
CA TYR A 372 47.50 -49.28 55.11
C TYR A 372 47.48 -47.91 55.81
N GLY A 373 46.51 -47.66 56.70
CA GLY A 373 46.42 -46.43 57.49
C GLY A 373 46.10 -45.18 56.66
N ILE A 374 45.50 -45.37 55.47
CA ILE A 374 45.15 -44.28 54.54
C ILE A 374 43.65 -44.01 54.45
N GLY A 375 42.79 -44.98 54.79
CA GLY A 375 41.34 -44.81 54.84
C GLY A 375 40.86 -44.03 56.06
N GLU A 376 39.55 -44.03 56.31
CA GLU A 376 38.87 -43.18 57.31
C GLU A 376 39.38 -43.36 58.75
N LEU A 377 39.80 -44.57 59.12
CA LEU A 377 40.35 -44.85 60.45
C LEU A 377 41.75 -44.22 60.67
N GLY A 378 42.44 -43.89 59.58
CA GLY A 378 43.78 -43.30 59.60
C GLY A 378 44.82 -44.13 60.36
N LEU A 379 45.85 -43.44 60.85
CA LEU A 379 46.86 -43.99 61.75
C LEU A 379 46.57 -43.57 63.20
N PRO A 380 46.93 -44.39 64.20
CA PRO A 380 46.79 -44.00 65.60
C PRO A 380 47.63 -42.76 65.92
N ILE A 381 47.20 -41.95 66.88
CA ILE A 381 47.90 -40.74 67.33
C ILE A 381 49.31 -41.04 67.86
N SER A 382 49.60 -42.27 68.26
CA SER A 382 50.94 -42.73 68.66
C SER A 382 51.86 -43.12 67.50
N ALA A 383 51.39 -43.13 66.24
CA ALA A 383 52.18 -43.58 65.09
C ALA A 383 53.43 -42.70 64.88
N PRO A 384 54.63 -43.31 64.67
CA PRO A 384 55.87 -42.57 64.43
C PRO A 384 55.81 -41.64 63.21
N PRO A 385 56.59 -40.54 63.17
CA PRO A 385 56.62 -39.59 62.05
C PRO A 385 56.85 -40.27 60.69
N ASP A 386 57.79 -41.22 60.60
CA ASP A 386 58.10 -41.95 59.37
C ASP A 386 56.90 -42.75 58.84
N ARG A 387 56.10 -43.36 59.72
CA ARG A 387 54.91 -44.12 59.32
C ARG A 387 53.82 -43.20 58.78
N ARG A 388 53.68 -42.01 59.36
CA ARG A 388 52.76 -40.96 58.86
C ARG A 388 53.21 -40.42 57.53
N ALA A 389 54.51 -40.16 57.35
CA ALA A 389 55.08 -39.71 56.08
C ALA A 389 54.84 -40.74 54.95
N LYS A 390 55.06 -42.03 55.21
CA LYS A 390 54.77 -43.11 54.24
C LYS A 390 53.28 -43.21 53.90
N ALA A 391 52.38 -43.04 54.87
CA ALA A 391 50.94 -42.99 54.59
C ALA A 391 50.58 -41.81 53.69
N LYS A 392 51.12 -40.62 53.98
CA LYS A 392 50.93 -39.43 53.12
C LYS A 392 51.51 -39.63 51.71
N GLN A 393 52.67 -40.27 51.58
CA GLN A 393 53.26 -40.60 50.29
C GLN A 393 52.34 -41.50 49.45
N LEU A 394 51.75 -42.53 50.07
CA LEU A 394 50.80 -43.42 49.39
C LEU A 394 49.51 -42.68 49.01
N LYS A 395 48.96 -41.83 49.89
CA LYS A 395 47.81 -40.97 49.57
C LYS A 395 48.11 -40.07 48.38
N ALA A 396 49.27 -39.42 48.36
CA ALA A 396 49.70 -38.57 47.24
C ALA A 396 49.84 -39.36 45.93
N TYR A 397 50.30 -40.63 46.00
CA TYR A 397 50.35 -41.50 44.83
C TYR A 397 48.96 -41.88 44.30
N LEU A 398 48.01 -42.20 45.19
CA LEU A 398 46.64 -42.57 44.83
C LEU A 398 45.83 -41.39 44.29
N MET A 399 46.05 -40.19 44.82
CA MET A 399 45.40 -38.94 44.39
C MET A 399 45.46 -38.71 42.87
N PHE A 400 46.52 -39.14 42.19
CA PHE A 400 46.60 -39.06 40.72
C PHE A 400 45.48 -39.87 40.03
N PHE A 401 45.24 -41.09 40.50
CA PHE A 401 44.20 -41.96 39.95
C PHE A 401 42.81 -41.48 40.36
N ASP A 402 42.65 -41.03 41.60
CA ASP A 402 41.42 -40.43 42.08
C ASP A 402 41.00 -39.24 41.23
N GLN A 403 41.93 -38.32 40.95
CA GLN A 403 41.65 -37.13 40.16
C GLN A 403 41.25 -37.48 38.73
N LEU A 404 41.93 -38.44 38.10
CA LEU A 404 41.59 -38.90 36.76
C LEU A 404 40.17 -39.49 36.71
N MET A 405 39.77 -40.31 37.68
CA MET A 405 38.41 -40.87 37.73
C MET A 405 37.36 -39.79 38.02
N ALA A 406 37.67 -38.84 38.91
CA ALA A 406 36.82 -37.71 39.19
C ALA A 406 36.59 -36.86 37.92
N ASP A 407 37.64 -36.57 37.14
CA ASP A 407 37.53 -35.81 35.89
C ASP A 407 36.75 -36.58 34.80
N TYR A 408 36.85 -37.91 34.73
CA TYR A 408 35.98 -38.71 33.86
C TYR A 408 34.50 -38.59 34.24
N LEU A 409 34.18 -38.59 35.53
CA LEU A 409 32.81 -38.37 36.00
C LEU A 409 32.36 -36.92 35.74
N ALA A 410 33.25 -35.94 35.83
CA ALA A 410 32.96 -34.56 35.43
C ALA A 410 32.59 -34.51 33.94
N GLN A 411 33.38 -35.14 33.08
CA GLN A 411 33.09 -35.21 31.66
C GLN A 411 31.74 -35.88 31.36
N LEU A 412 31.39 -36.95 32.10
CA LEU A 412 30.11 -37.65 31.95
C LEU A 412 28.94 -36.82 32.47
N GLY A 413 29.10 -36.12 33.60
CA GLY A 413 28.06 -35.24 34.17
C GLY A 413 27.74 -34.04 33.28
N HIS A 414 28.72 -33.56 32.53
CA HIS A 414 28.57 -32.46 31.56
C HIS A 414 28.21 -32.93 30.14
N MET A 415 27.67 -34.14 29.97
CA MET A 415 27.29 -34.65 28.65
C MET A 415 26.27 -33.74 27.94
N ARG A 416 25.33 -33.16 28.71
CA ARG A 416 24.36 -32.18 28.19
C ARG A 416 25.07 -30.97 27.55
N ASP A 417 26.04 -30.37 28.24
CA ASP A 417 26.72 -29.15 27.79
C ASP A 417 27.53 -29.38 26.49
N LEU A 418 28.07 -30.59 26.32
CA LEU A 418 28.78 -30.97 25.09
C LEU A 418 27.87 -30.94 23.87
N PHE A 419 26.66 -31.52 24.00
CA PHE A 419 25.66 -31.61 22.94
C PHE A 419 24.69 -30.42 22.89
N ALA A 420 24.79 -29.47 23.82
CA ALA A 420 24.02 -28.24 23.80
C ALA A 420 24.38 -27.37 22.58
N TYR A 421 23.37 -26.87 21.87
CA TYR A 421 23.52 -25.84 20.83
C TYR A 421 22.95 -24.47 21.27
N ASP A 422 22.35 -24.43 22.45
CA ASP A 422 21.98 -23.23 23.19
C ASP A 422 23.19 -22.73 23.99
N GLY A 423 23.48 -21.42 23.89
CA GLY A 423 24.60 -20.77 24.59
C GLY A 423 25.86 -20.51 23.72
N GLU A 424 26.82 -19.80 24.30
CA GLU A 424 28.10 -19.40 23.67
C GLU A 424 29.30 -20.21 24.19
N GLU A 425 29.06 -21.18 25.09
CA GLU A 425 30.12 -21.96 25.71
C GLU A 425 30.80 -22.87 24.68
N THR A 426 32.13 -22.79 24.63
CA THR A 426 32.98 -23.62 23.75
C THR A 426 33.79 -24.64 24.52
N ARG A 427 33.72 -24.60 25.86
CA ARG A 427 34.37 -25.56 26.75
C ARG A 427 33.96 -26.98 26.43
N THR A 428 34.96 -27.86 26.34
CA THR A 428 34.73 -29.28 26.03
C THR A 428 35.42 -30.24 27.00
N TYR A 429 36.34 -29.79 27.85
CA TYR A 429 36.84 -30.55 29.00
C TYR A 429 36.32 -30.01 30.33
N PHE A 430 35.87 -30.94 31.17
CA PHE A 430 35.38 -30.67 32.51
C PHE A 430 36.23 -31.40 33.53
N THR A 431 36.44 -30.76 34.67
CA THR A 431 37.26 -31.27 35.78
C THR A 431 36.54 -30.98 37.08
N GLN A 432 36.71 -31.85 38.08
CA GLN A 432 36.16 -31.61 39.41
C GLN A 432 37.21 -31.93 40.48
N ALA A 433 37.26 -31.12 41.52
CA ALA A 433 38.09 -31.45 42.66
C ALA A 433 37.42 -32.53 43.52
N ILE A 434 38.23 -33.44 44.04
CA ILE A 434 37.77 -34.41 45.04
C ILE A 434 37.42 -33.65 46.32
N SER A 435 36.22 -33.87 46.84
CA SER A 435 35.75 -33.19 48.05
C SER A 435 36.62 -33.52 49.26
N ASP A 436 36.73 -32.57 50.19
CA ASP A 436 37.41 -32.83 51.45
C ASP A 436 36.55 -33.77 52.30
N ASP A 437 37.08 -34.96 52.57
CA ASP A 437 36.55 -35.88 53.56
C ASP A 437 37.34 -35.72 54.88
N PRO A 438 36.69 -35.33 55.99
CA PRO A 438 37.35 -35.18 57.29
C PRO A 438 38.09 -36.45 57.75
N GLY A 439 37.64 -37.64 57.33
CA GLY A 439 38.27 -38.92 57.66
C GLY A 439 39.54 -39.22 56.84
N LEU A 440 39.75 -38.54 55.71
CA LEU A 440 40.88 -38.83 54.80
C LEU A 440 41.99 -37.79 54.83
N ASP A 441 41.78 -36.57 55.36
CA ASP A 441 42.80 -35.51 55.44
C ASP A 441 43.55 -35.31 54.10
N LEU A 442 42.81 -35.25 53.00
CA LEU A 442 43.38 -35.12 51.65
C LEU A 442 44.08 -33.77 51.44
N SER A 443 43.70 -32.75 52.21
CA SER A 443 44.34 -31.43 52.20
C SER A 443 45.82 -31.50 52.60
N ALA A 444 46.21 -32.47 53.42
CA ALA A 444 47.60 -32.67 53.81
C ALA A 444 48.52 -33.16 52.66
N VAL A 445 47.96 -33.62 51.55
CA VAL A 445 48.72 -34.06 50.35
C VAL A 445 48.46 -33.19 49.12
N ARG A 446 47.24 -32.67 48.98
CA ARG A 446 46.80 -31.86 47.84
C ARG A 446 46.97 -30.35 48.05
N GLY A 447 47.02 -29.92 49.31
CA GLY A 447 46.80 -28.53 49.70
C GLY A 447 45.32 -28.20 49.89
N PRO A 448 44.98 -26.93 50.17
CA PRO A 448 43.61 -26.49 50.37
C PRO A 448 42.72 -26.77 49.15
N LEU A 449 41.49 -27.25 49.37
CA LEU A 449 40.54 -27.60 48.30
C LEU A 449 40.38 -26.48 47.25
N LYS A 450 40.16 -25.25 47.71
CA LYS A 450 39.95 -24.11 46.83
C LYS A 450 41.16 -23.81 45.92
N GLU A 451 42.38 -23.90 46.47
CA GLU A 451 43.60 -23.68 45.68
C GLU A 451 43.79 -24.79 44.64
N HIS A 452 43.44 -26.04 44.98
CA HIS A 452 43.47 -27.14 44.04
C HIS A 452 42.40 -27.03 42.96
N GLU A 453 41.18 -26.60 43.31
CA GLU A 453 40.13 -26.28 42.34
C GLU A 453 40.59 -25.22 41.35
N GLU A 454 41.19 -24.13 41.83
CA GLU A 454 41.76 -23.09 40.98
C GLU A 454 42.90 -23.62 40.10
N PHE A 455 43.74 -24.53 40.61
CA PHE A 455 44.78 -25.20 39.84
C PHE A 455 44.20 -26.08 38.72
N LEU A 456 43.21 -26.93 39.03
CA LEU A 456 42.53 -27.76 38.04
C LEU A 456 41.82 -26.93 36.98
N GLN A 457 41.16 -25.84 37.38
CA GLN A 457 40.52 -24.92 36.45
C GLN A 457 41.55 -24.26 35.54
N LYS A 458 42.72 -23.84 36.04
CA LYS A 458 43.82 -23.32 35.22
C LYS A 458 44.38 -24.37 34.27
N LEU A 459 44.51 -25.62 34.73
CA LEU A 459 44.98 -26.73 33.90
C LEU A 459 43.98 -27.03 32.77
N ALA A 460 42.69 -27.16 33.11
CA ALA A 460 41.61 -27.31 32.12
C ALA A 460 41.61 -26.13 31.14
N ALA A 461 41.68 -24.89 31.63
CA ALA A 461 41.74 -23.69 30.79
C ALA A 461 42.96 -23.67 29.85
N SER A 462 44.10 -24.23 30.26
CA SER A 462 45.27 -24.35 29.38
C SER A 462 45.06 -25.32 28.22
N HIS A 463 44.27 -26.38 28.43
CA HIS A 463 43.82 -27.30 27.37
C HIS A 463 42.60 -26.77 26.61
N GLU A 464 41.92 -25.78 27.17
CA GLU A 464 40.87 -25.00 26.51
C GLU A 464 41.39 -23.69 25.87
N ALA A 465 42.71 -23.56 25.68
CA ALA A 465 43.31 -22.41 25.02
C ALA A 465 43.41 -22.60 23.49
N GLY A 466 43.40 -21.49 22.75
CA GLY A 466 43.50 -21.48 21.29
C GLY A 466 42.24 -22.02 20.59
N ASP A 467 42.44 -22.64 19.42
CA ASP A 467 41.34 -23.06 18.53
C ASP A 467 40.78 -24.45 18.84
N LEU A 468 41.46 -25.26 19.65
CA LEU A 468 41.12 -26.67 19.87
C LEU A 468 39.73 -26.92 20.49
N PRO A 469 39.24 -26.13 21.47
CA PRO A 469 37.87 -26.27 21.98
C PRO A 469 36.82 -26.03 20.91
N LEU A 470 37.03 -24.99 20.12
CA LEU A 470 36.13 -24.60 19.05
C LEU A 470 36.05 -25.69 17.98
N GLU A 471 37.19 -26.27 17.59
CA GLU A 471 37.24 -27.41 16.67
C GLU A 471 36.53 -28.65 17.23
N ARG A 472 36.65 -28.91 18.53
CA ARG A 472 35.90 -29.98 19.20
C ARG A 472 34.40 -29.71 19.20
N LYS A 473 33.99 -28.49 19.56
CA LYS A 473 32.59 -28.05 19.54
C LYS A 473 32.00 -28.14 18.13
N HIS A 474 32.76 -27.78 17.09
CA HIS A 474 32.33 -27.95 15.69
C HIS A 474 31.99 -29.41 15.36
N ARG A 475 32.74 -30.39 15.87
CA ARG A 475 32.43 -31.81 15.64
C ARG A 475 31.11 -32.22 16.31
N PHE A 476 30.83 -31.72 17.51
CA PHE A 476 29.53 -31.94 18.16
C PHE A 476 28.39 -31.31 17.35
N LEU A 477 28.54 -30.06 16.91
CA LEU A 477 27.52 -29.38 16.10
C LEU A 477 27.29 -30.07 14.75
N ASN A 478 28.36 -30.50 14.07
CA ASN A 478 28.27 -31.26 12.82
C ASN A 478 27.54 -32.60 13.02
N HIS A 479 27.80 -33.28 14.14
CA HIS A 479 27.08 -34.51 14.48
C HIS A 479 25.57 -34.26 14.66
N LEU A 480 25.19 -33.16 15.30
CA LEU A 480 23.79 -32.79 15.49
C LEU A 480 23.11 -32.41 14.16
N LEU A 481 23.78 -31.63 13.31
CA LEU A 481 23.30 -31.28 11.97
C LEU A 481 23.11 -32.53 11.09
N ALA A 482 24.01 -33.50 11.19
CA ALA A 482 23.93 -34.74 10.43
C ALA A 482 22.68 -35.56 10.74
N ARG A 483 22.08 -35.43 11.94
CA ARG A 483 20.79 -36.08 12.27
C ARG A 483 19.65 -35.59 11.38
N PHE A 484 19.80 -34.39 10.83
CA PHE A 484 18.84 -33.77 9.93
C PHE A 484 19.28 -33.84 8.46
N SER A 485 20.34 -34.59 8.16
CA SER A 485 20.99 -34.61 6.83
C SER A 485 21.47 -33.24 6.37
N GLU A 486 21.82 -32.36 7.31
CA GLU A 486 22.27 -31.00 7.01
C GLU A 486 23.79 -30.89 7.10
N VAL A 487 24.35 -30.13 6.17
CA VAL A 487 25.77 -29.80 6.12
C VAL A 487 25.89 -28.29 5.95
N LEU A 488 26.61 -27.65 6.86
CA LEU A 488 27.03 -26.26 6.74
C LEU A 488 28.54 -26.26 6.45
N ASP A 489 28.87 -26.08 5.18
CA ASP A 489 30.24 -26.20 4.67
C ASP A 489 31.21 -25.27 5.41
N ASP A 490 32.34 -25.84 5.83
CA ASP A 490 33.46 -25.09 6.44
C ASP A 490 34.19 -24.17 5.44
N LEU A 491 33.84 -24.26 4.14
CA LEU A 491 34.52 -23.58 3.03
C LEU A 491 34.32 -22.05 3.03
N GLY A 492 33.25 -21.52 3.64
CA GLY A 492 32.99 -20.07 3.71
C GLY A 492 33.95 -19.30 4.62
N VAL A 493 34.51 -19.98 5.61
CA VAL A 493 35.43 -19.40 6.61
C VAL A 493 36.87 -19.31 6.09
N SER A 494 37.23 -20.13 5.10
CA SER A 494 38.63 -20.53 4.89
C SER A 494 39.48 -19.52 4.09
N GLN A 495 38.94 -18.63 3.25
CA GLN A 495 39.79 -17.66 2.50
C GLN A 495 39.13 -16.31 2.18
N THR A 496 37.80 -16.26 2.04
CA THR A 496 37.08 -15.07 1.54
C THR A 496 36.72 -14.09 2.65
N GLU A 497 36.31 -14.56 3.84
CA GLU A 497 36.09 -13.70 5.03
C GLU A 497 37.39 -13.06 5.53
N ALA A 498 38.51 -13.79 5.41
CA ALA A 498 39.84 -13.26 5.70
C ALA A 498 40.27 -12.14 4.74
N ARG A 499 39.72 -12.07 3.53
CA ARG A 499 39.98 -11.01 2.54
C ARG A 499 38.96 -9.88 2.58
N GLY A 500 37.68 -10.18 2.81
CA GLY A 500 36.59 -9.21 2.87
C GLY A 500 36.67 -8.29 4.09
N HIS A 501 37.03 -8.81 5.26
CA HIS A 501 37.25 -7.99 6.46
C HIS A 501 38.64 -7.33 6.52
N ALA A 502 39.60 -7.78 5.70
CA ALA A 502 40.89 -7.12 5.55
C ALA A 502 40.77 -5.77 4.81
N ALA A 503 39.70 -5.53 4.06
CA ALA A 503 39.42 -4.23 3.45
C ALA A 503 39.12 -3.14 4.51
N ASP A 504 38.58 -3.53 5.67
CA ASP A 504 38.21 -2.62 6.75
C ASP A 504 39.25 -2.56 7.89
N SER A 505 40.27 -3.43 7.83
CA SER A 505 41.30 -3.50 8.87
C SER A 505 42.68 -3.81 8.28
N GLN A 506 43.40 -2.75 7.86
CA GLN A 506 44.82 -2.81 7.48
C GLN A 506 45.79 -3.22 8.62
N ARG A 507 45.33 -3.90 9.69
CA ARG A 507 46.14 -4.20 10.89
C ARG A 507 45.83 -5.50 11.63
N GLY A 508 44.98 -6.39 11.12
CA GLY A 508 44.62 -7.64 11.81
C GLY A 508 45.64 -8.78 11.61
N ASP A 509 45.94 -9.55 12.66
CA ASP A 509 46.68 -10.82 12.57
C ASP A 509 45.84 -11.84 11.76
N PRO A 510 46.38 -12.47 10.70
CA PRO A 510 45.70 -13.53 9.95
C PRO A 510 45.16 -14.66 10.83
N ALA A 511 45.87 -15.01 11.91
CA ALA A 511 45.43 -16.04 12.85
C ALA A 511 44.16 -15.62 13.62
N GLU A 512 44.09 -14.35 14.04
CA GLU A 512 42.94 -13.79 14.74
C GLU A 512 41.71 -13.70 13.84
N THR A 513 41.92 -13.39 12.56
CA THR A 513 40.84 -13.30 11.57
C THR A 513 40.26 -14.69 11.26
N LEU A 514 41.11 -15.71 11.14
CA LEU A 514 40.67 -17.09 10.98
C LEU A 514 39.92 -17.59 12.23
N ALA A 515 40.41 -17.30 13.43
CA ALA A 515 39.76 -17.68 14.68
C ALA A 515 38.37 -17.03 14.80
N ARG A 516 38.24 -15.74 14.43
CA ARG A 516 36.94 -15.05 14.38
C ARG A 516 35.97 -15.71 13.41
N ALA A 517 36.43 -16.02 12.20
CA ALA A 517 35.59 -16.66 11.17
C ALA A 517 35.13 -18.06 11.61
N LYS A 518 36.01 -18.87 12.23
CA LYS A 518 35.63 -20.16 12.85
C LYS A 518 34.54 -19.98 13.93
N ARG A 519 34.66 -18.97 14.80
CA ARG A 519 33.64 -18.70 15.85
C ARG A 519 32.31 -18.30 15.25
N MET A 520 32.30 -17.45 14.22
CA MET A 520 31.08 -17.07 13.51
C MET A 520 30.40 -18.28 12.87
N LEU A 521 31.16 -19.22 12.33
CA LEU A 521 30.61 -20.47 11.80
C LEU A 521 29.99 -21.36 12.90
N ALA A 522 30.62 -21.49 14.07
CA ALA A 522 30.03 -22.21 15.21
C ALA A 522 28.68 -21.60 15.60
N GLN A 523 28.64 -20.27 15.75
CA GLN A 523 27.43 -19.51 16.08
C GLN A 523 26.36 -19.69 14.99
N GLY A 524 26.76 -19.68 13.72
CA GLY A 524 25.87 -19.97 12.59
C GLY A 524 25.27 -21.37 12.65
N LYS A 525 26.07 -22.40 12.96
CA LYS A 525 25.61 -23.79 13.14
C LYS A 525 24.65 -23.92 14.33
N GLN A 526 24.95 -23.25 15.45
CA GLN A 526 24.08 -23.20 16.62
C GLN A 526 22.75 -22.50 16.32
N ALA A 527 22.79 -21.34 15.65
CA ALA A 527 21.60 -20.62 15.20
C ALA A 527 20.76 -21.46 14.23
N PHE A 528 21.39 -22.18 13.32
CA PHE A 528 20.72 -23.08 12.39
C PHE A 528 20.03 -24.25 13.13
N LEU A 529 20.71 -24.90 14.08
CA LEU A 529 20.13 -25.96 14.90
C LEU A 529 18.97 -25.47 15.77
N ARG A 530 19.12 -24.28 16.37
CA ARG A 530 18.09 -23.68 17.24
C ARG A 530 16.81 -23.36 16.48
N ASP A 531 16.93 -22.84 15.26
CA ASP A 531 15.78 -22.48 14.44
C ASP A 531 15.37 -23.56 13.44
N TYR A 532 15.99 -24.75 13.52
CA TYR A 532 15.81 -25.80 12.52
C TYR A 532 14.35 -26.21 12.26
N PRO A 533 13.43 -26.28 13.25
CA PRO A 533 12.01 -26.53 13.00
C PRO A 533 11.41 -25.56 11.97
N ASN A 534 11.70 -24.26 12.11
CA ASN A 534 11.24 -23.25 11.16
C ASN A 534 11.95 -23.38 9.82
N LEU A 535 13.28 -23.58 9.80
CA LEU A 535 14.06 -23.67 8.56
C LEU A 535 13.73 -24.90 7.72
N SER A 536 13.40 -26.01 8.38
CA SER A 536 13.08 -27.28 7.73
C SER A 536 11.63 -27.34 7.28
N GLY A 537 10.70 -26.89 8.13
CA GLY A 537 9.27 -26.87 7.86
C GLY A 537 8.86 -25.77 6.88
N ALA A 538 9.48 -24.59 6.92
CA ALA A 538 9.15 -23.45 6.06
C ALA A 538 10.08 -23.31 4.83
N ARG A 539 10.69 -24.41 4.37
CA ARG A 539 11.75 -24.40 3.36
C ARG A 539 11.34 -23.77 2.02
N GLY A 540 10.10 -24.02 1.60
CA GLY A 540 9.53 -23.51 0.35
C GLY A 540 8.60 -22.31 0.54
N THR A 541 8.55 -21.69 1.72
CA THR A 541 7.65 -20.55 1.93
C THR A 541 8.20 -19.26 1.36
N ALA A 542 7.27 -18.46 0.86
CA ALA A 542 7.49 -17.13 0.36
C ALA A 542 7.33 -16.07 1.45
N PHE A 543 7.58 -14.80 1.09
CA PHE A 543 7.29 -13.70 1.99
C PHE A 543 5.77 -13.47 2.08
N ASN A 544 5.31 -13.00 3.23
CA ASN A 544 3.92 -12.64 3.45
C ASN A 544 3.60 -11.32 2.73
N SER A 545 2.88 -11.39 1.62
CA SER A 545 2.54 -10.21 0.82
C SER A 545 1.57 -9.24 1.52
N LEU A 546 0.88 -9.67 2.59
CA LEU A 546 0.05 -8.78 3.42
C LEU A 546 0.86 -7.98 4.45
N GLU A 547 2.12 -8.35 4.68
CA GLU A 547 3.02 -7.68 5.63
C GLU A 547 4.33 -7.30 4.93
N PRO A 548 4.31 -6.31 4.01
CA PRO A 548 5.51 -5.87 3.32
C PRO A 548 6.54 -5.35 4.34
N GLY A 549 7.77 -5.88 4.28
CA GLY A 549 8.81 -5.60 5.28
C GLY A 549 8.71 -6.40 6.58
N GLY A 550 7.82 -7.40 6.64
CA GLY A 550 7.69 -8.34 7.74
C GLY A 550 8.88 -9.30 7.89
N ALA A 551 8.68 -10.38 8.65
CA ALA A 551 9.72 -11.38 8.87
C ALA A 551 10.21 -12.02 7.55
N LEU A 552 11.51 -12.37 7.51
CA LEU A 552 12.08 -13.08 6.37
C LEU A 552 11.32 -14.40 6.12
N SER A 553 11.08 -14.71 4.84
CA SER A 553 10.51 -16.00 4.47
C SER A 553 11.42 -17.15 4.89
N GLY A 554 10.86 -18.35 5.05
CA GLY A 554 11.63 -19.51 5.47
C GLY A 554 12.74 -19.84 4.46
N PHE A 555 12.46 -19.71 3.16
CA PHE A 555 13.45 -19.84 2.11
C PHE A 555 14.56 -18.77 2.19
N ALA A 556 14.21 -17.49 2.36
CA ALA A 556 15.19 -16.41 2.46
C ALA A 556 16.08 -16.57 3.70
N ARG A 557 15.48 -16.91 4.86
CA ARG A 557 16.21 -17.15 6.11
C ARG A 557 17.17 -18.33 5.98
N ARG A 558 16.76 -19.39 5.30
CA ARG A 558 17.58 -20.57 5.06
C ARG A 558 18.77 -20.26 4.14
N LEU A 559 18.55 -19.54 3.04
CA LEU A 559 19.64 -19.08 2.16
C LEU A 559 20.63 -18.21 2.93
N ARG A 560 20.13 -17.26 3.74
CA ARG A 560 20.94 -16.37 4.56
C ARG A 560 21.90 -17.17 5.47
N LEU A 561 21.38 -18.17 6.18
CA LEU A 561 22.19 -19.01 7.07
C LEU A 561 23.15 -19.95 6.31
N LYS A 562 22.70 -20.59 5.22
CA LYS A 562 23.56 -21.47 4.41
C LYS A 562 24.69 -20.74 3.71
N LEU A 563 24.47 -19.47 3.36
CA LEU A 563 25.50 -18.59 2.79
C LEU A 563 26.37 -17.93 3.87
N GLY A 564 25.94 -17.94 5.13
CA GLY A 564 26.64 -17.29 6.25
C GLY A 564 26.58 -15.77 6.18
N LEU A 565 25.45 -15.19 5.75
CA LEU A 565 25.28 -13.73 5.61
C LEU A 565 25.20 -13.02 6.95
N THR A 566 25.89 -11.88 7.05
CA THR A 566 25.92 -10.99 8.22
C THR A 566 24.81 -9.93 8.16
N GLU A 567 24.56 -9.18 9.24
CA GLU A 567 23.44 -8.21 9.33
C GLU A 567 23.45 -7.12 8.25
N GLY A 568 24.62 -6.71 7.76
CA GLY A 568 24.72 -5.71 6.68
C GLY A 568 24.56 -6.30 5.26
N GLU A 569 24.54 -7.62 5.12
CA GLU A 569 24.47 -8.28 3.83
C GLU A 569 23.06 -8.77 3.56
N THR A 570 22.51 -8.33 2.43
CA THR A 570 21.13 -8.61 2.06
C THR A 570 21.01 -8.94 0.56
N PHE A 571 19.87 -9.53 0.21
CA PHE A 571 19.47 -9.87 -1.14
C PHE A 571 17.95 -9.78 -1.22
N LEU A 572 17.41 -9.61 -2.44
CA LEU A 572 15.97 -9.58 -2.67
C LEU A 572 15.54 -10.82 -3.47
N ILE A 573 14.35 -11.32 -3.19
CA ILE A 573 13.74 -12.41 -3.94
C ILE A 573 12.54 -11.84 -4.67
N VAL A 574 12.55 -11.91 -5.99
CA VAL A 574 11.43 -11.51 -6.84
C VAL A 574 10.74 -12.75 -7.34
N GLU A 575 9.51 -12.97 -6.90
CA GLU A 575 8.65 -14.04 -7.41
C GLU A 575 7.90 -13.51 -8.62
N HIS A 576 8.13 -14.08 -9.79
CA HIS A 576 7.62 -13.49 -11.02
C HIS A 576 6.10 -13.58 -11.10
N ILE A 577 5.48 -14.60 -10.47
CA ILE A 577 4.03 -14.74 -10.43
C ILE A 577 3.33 -13.53 -9.78
N LEU A 578 4.00 -12.78 -8.90
CA LEU A 578 3.46 -11.57 -8.29
C LEU A 578 3.56 -10.34 -9.20
N LEU A 579 4.30 -10.45 -10.31
CA LEU A 579 4.41 -9.44 -11.38
C LEU A 579 3.46 -9.72 -12.55
N ARG A 580 2.56 -10.69 -12.41
CA ARG A 580 1.56 -11.02 -13.43
C ARG A 580 0.60 -9.84 -13.69
N PRO A 581 -0.11 -9.84 -14.82
CA PRO A 581 -1.21 -8.92 -15.05
C PRO A 581 -2.30 -9.05 -13.97
N ILE A 582 -2.88 -7.92 -13.56
CA ILE A 582 -3.97 -7.83 -12.59
C ILE A 582 -5.12 -7.01 -13.19
N LYS A 583 -6.26 -6.95 -12.49
CA LYS A 583 -7.38 -6.07 -12.88
C LYS A 583 -6.89 -4.63 -13.10
N GLY A 584 -7.37 -3.99 -14.17
CA GLY A 584 -6.87 -2.72 -14.70
C GLY A 584 -5.98 -2.91 -15.93
N ASP A 585 -5.20 -4.00 -16.01
CA ASP A 585 -4.43 -4.30 -17.24
C ASP A 585 -5.33 -4.67 -18.43
N ASP A 586 -6.57 -5.08 -18.17
CA ASP A 586 -7.61 -5.32 -19.17
C ASP A 586 -8.05 -4.04 -19.91
N ALA A 587 -7.73 -2.87 -19.38
CA ALA A 587 -8.02 -1.58 -19.99
C ALA A 587 -6.91 -1.06 -20.93
N GLN A 588 -5.79 -1.77 -21.09
CA GLN A 588 -4.72 -1.37 -22.01
C GLN A 588 -4.93 -1.91 -23.42
N ASP A 589 -4.90 -1.02 -24.40
CA ASP A 589 -4.90 -1.33 -25.83
C ASP A 589 -3.49 -1.63 -26.36
N VAL A 590 -2.48 -1.00 -25.75
CA VAL A 590 -1.06 -1.29 -26.00
C VAL A 590 -0.64 -2.62 -25.36
N PRO A 591 0.44 -3.28 -25.84
CA PRO A 591 0.99 -4.43 -25.14
C PRO A 591 1.39 -4.09 -23.70
N LEU A 592 1.33 -5.06 -22.80
CA LEU A 592 1.81 -4.89 -21.43
C LEU A 592 3.34 -4.89 -21.38
N VAL A 593 3.96 -5.82 -22.10
CA VAL A 593 5.41 -6.03 -22.12
C VAL A 593 5.86 -6.34 -23.54
N SER A 594 6.90 -5.67 -24.02
CA SER A 594 7.62 -5.96 -25.25
C SER A 594 8.94 -6.67 -24.95
N GLU A 595 9.44 -7.45 -25.90
CA GLU A 595 10.68 -8.20 -25.80
C GLU A 595 10.78 -9.03 -24.51
N PRO A 596 9.72 -9.77 -24.11
CA PRO A 596 9.77 -10.54 -22.88
C PRO A 596 10.92 -11.55 -22.97
N LEU A 597 11.60 -11.76 -21.84
CA LEU A 597 12.74 -12.67 -21.76
C LEU A 597 12.37 -14.09 -22.23
N ARG A 598 11.10 -14.48 -22.05
CA ARG A 598 10.50 -15.77 -22.40
C ARG A 598 9.03 -15.63 -22.77
N GLY A 599 8.50 -16.66 -23.43
CA GLY A 599 7.06 -16.74 -23.74
C GLY A 599 6.19 -16.67 -22.49
N ASP A 600 6.53 -17.42 -21.42
CA ASP A 600 5.93 -17.25 -20.09
C ASP A 600 7.01 -16.74 -19.12
N PRO A 601 7.00 -15.43 -18.77
CA PRO A 601 7.98 -14.88 -17.84
C PRO A 601 7.56 -15.01 -16.36
N TYR A 602 6.35 -15.50 -16.06
CA TYR A 602 5.74 -15.40 -14.72
C TYR A 602 5.68 -16.73 -13.98
N SER A 603 5.26 -17.81 -14.64
CA SER A 603 4.97 -19.07 -13.95
C SER A 603 6.24 -19.75 -13.43
N LEU A 604 6.18 -20.20 -12.16
CA LEU A 604 7.19 -21.09 -11.53
C LEU A 604 8.63 -20.56 -11.63
N GLN A 605 8.81 -19.24 -11.60
CA GLN A 605 10.09 -18.57 -11.78
C GLN A 605 10.32 -17.52 -10.68
N LEU A 606 11.55 -17.46 -10.19
CA LEU A 606 11.99 -16.43 -9.26
C LEU A 606 13.38 -15.93 -9.64
N THR A 607 13.65 -14.68 -9.34
CA THR A 607 14.99 -14.08 -9.46
C THR A 607 15.48 -13.62 -8.10
N ILE A 608 16.68 -14.05 -7.71
CA ILE A 608 17.36 -13.57 -6.52
C ILE A 608 18.36 -12.50 -6.95
N VAL A 609 18.22 -11.31 -6.38
CA VAL A 609 19.01 -10.12 -6.72
C VAL A 609 20.00 -9.83 -5.60
N PHE A 610 21.27 -9.67 -5.97
CA PHE A 610 22.38 -9.36 -5.06
C PHE A 610 23.11 -8.08 -5.50
N PRO A 611 23.60 -7.24 -4.56
CA PRO A 611 24.55 -6.19 -4.89
C PRO A 611 25.88 -6.82 -5.30
N ALA A 612 26.58 -6.30 -6.31
CA ALA A 612 27.87 -6.79 -6.78
C ALA A 612 29.03 -6.10 -6.04
N GLU A 613 28.95 -6.05 -4.70
CA GLU A 613 29.90 -5.36 -3.82
C GLU A 613 30.43 -6.27 -2.71
N GLY A 614 31.53 -5.89 -2.07
CA GLY A 614 32.14 -6.68 -0.99
C GLY A 614 32.41 -8.12 -1.44
N ARG A 615 32.02 -9.11 -0.63
CA ARG A 615 32.17 -10.53 -1.02
C ARG A 615 31.18 -10.99 -2.09
N PHE A 616 30.11 -10.25 -2.35
CA PHE A 616 29.22 -10.55 -3.48
C PHE A 616 29.86 -10.25 -4.84
N ALA A 617 30.97 -9.49 -4.88
CA ALA A 617 31.79 -9.33 -6.07
C ALA A 617 32.73 -10.52 -6.33
N ASP A 618 33.03 -11.34 -5.31
CA ASP A 618 33.99 -12.45 -5.38
C ASP A 618 33.46 -13.64 -6.20
N ALA A 619 34.27 -14.13 -7.14
CA ALA A 619 33.85 -15.17 -8.08
C ALA A 619 33.60 -16.54 -7.41
N GLU A 620 34.35 -16.89 -6.35
CA GLU A 620 34.12 -18.14 -5.62
C GLU A 620 32.84 -18.06 -4.81
N PHE A 621 32.58 -16.92 -4.18
CA PHE A 621 31.34 -16.68 -3.46
C PHE A 621 30.12 -16.71 -4.38
N LYS A 622 30.19 -16.09 -5.57
CA LYS A 622 29.11 -16.19 -6.58
C LYS A 622 28.81 -17.64 -6.96
N LYS A 623 29.84 -18.45 -7.21
CA LYS A 623 29.68 -19.88 -7.51
C LYS A 623 29.02 -20.65 -6.36
N ARG A 624 29.38 -20.34 -5.11
CA ARG A 624 28.74 -20.90 -3.92
C ARG A 624 27.27 -20.50 -3.82
N VAL A 625 26.94 -19.23 -4.08
CA VAL A 625 25.56 -18.74 -4.13
C VAL A 625 24.74 -19.54 -5.13
N GLU A 626 25.24 -19.73 -6.36
CA GLU A 626 24.55 -20.53 -7.37
C GLU A 626 24.35 -22.00 -6.97
N GLN A 627 25.34 -22.61 -6.32
CA GLN A 627 25.24 -23.98 -5.82
C GLN A 627 24.19 -24.12 -4.72
N VAL A 628 24.22 -23.22 -3.74
CA VAL A 628 23.24 -23.20 -2.64
C VAL A 628 21.84 -22.93 -3.17
N LEU A 629 21.67 -21.96 -4.07
CA LEU A 629 20.37 -21.67 -4.67
C LEU A 629 19.82 -22.89 -5.43
N ARG A 630 20.65 -23.59 -6.21
CA ARG A 630 20.22 -24.81 -6.91
C ARG A 630 19.84 -25.93 -5.95
N ALA A 631 20.55 -26.08 -4.83
CA ALA A 631 20.27 -27.13 -3.85
C ALA A 631 19.03 -26.84 -3.00
N GLU A 632 18.75 -25.58 -2.71
CA GLU A 632 17.68 -25.18 -1.78
C GLU A 632 16.37 -24.79 -2.48
N THR A 633 16.41 -24.41 -3.77
CA THR A 633 15.19 -24.04 -4.51
C THR A 633 14.35 -25.30 -4.81
N PRO A 634 13.02 -25.28 -4.60
CA PRO A 634 12.14 -26.36 -5.00
C PRO A 634 12.32 -26.77 -6.47
N ALA A 635 12.37 -28.07 -6.74
CA ALA A 635 12.79 -28.61 -8.05
C ALA A 635 11.87 -28.21 -9.23
N HIS A 636 10.61 -27.86 -8.97
CA HIS A 636 9.67 -27.41 -9.99
C HIS A 636 9.78 -25.90 -10.30
N LEU A 637 10.57 -25.16 -9.52
CA LEU A 637 10.82 -23.74 -9.72
C LEU A 637 12.14 -23.51 -10.45
N SER A 638 12.19 -22.46 -11.24
CA SER A 638 13.41 -22.04 -11.94
C SER A 638 13.98 -20.77 -11.31
N PRO A 639 15.11 -20.88 -10.55
CA PRO A 639 15.77 -19.72 -9.96
C PRO A 639 16.72 -19.04 -10.95
N TYR A 640 16.73 -17.70 -10.94
CA TYR A 640 17.71 -16.84 -11.60
C TYR A 640 18.51 -16.05 -10.58
N VAL A 641 19.71 -15.64 -10.95
CA VAL A 641 20.56 -14.77 -10.13
C VAL A 641 20.85 -13.50 -10.92
N ARG A 642 20.63 -12.35 -10.30
CA ARG A 642 21.03 -11.04 -10.83
C ARG A 642 22.03 -10.40 -9.89
N TRP A 643 23.17 -10.00 -10.44
CA TRP A 643 24.20 -9.22 -9.76
C TRP A 643 24.12 -7.79 -10.28
N MET A 644 23.83 -6.84 -9.41
CA MET A 644 23.63 -5.43 -9.77
C MET A 644 24.79 -4.56 -9.30
N SER A 645 25.16 -3.51 -10.05
CA SER A 645 26.11 -2.51 -9.54
C SER A 645 25.52 -1.81 -8.30
N ALA A 646 26.35 -1.10 -7.53
CA ALA A 646 25.90 -0.33 -6.36
C ALA A 646 24.70 0.59 -6.69
N ALA A 647 24.82 1.33 -7.79
CA ALA A 647 23.81 2.29 -8.23
C ALA A 647 22.52 1.60 -8.70
N ASP A 648 22.66 0.50 -9.46
CA ASP A 648 21.50 -0.28 -9.93
C ASP A 648 20.80 -0.97 -8.77
N TRP A 649 21.57 -1.46 -7.79
CA TRP A 649 21.06 -2.12 -6.58
C TRP A 649 20.20 -1.16 -5.75
N GLU A 650 20.68 0.04 -5.46
CA GLU A 650 19.91 1.04 -4.70
C GLU A 650 18.63 1.43 -5.45
N THR A 651 18.73 1.66 -6.76
CA THR A 651 17.58 1.99 -7.62
C THR A 651 16.55 0.85 -7.66
N PHE A 652 17.02 -0.39 -7.79
CA PHE A 652 16.16 -1.57 -7.81
C PHE A 652 15.52 -1.83 -6.45
N LYS A 653 16.28 -1.70 -5.36
CA LYS A 653 15.78 -1.87 -4.00
C LYS A 653 14.67 -0.86 -3.69
N GLU A 654 14.85 0.41 -4.04
CA GLU A 654 13.80 1.44 -3.90
C GLU A 654 12.53 1.04 -4.66
N ALA A 655 12.67 0.61 -5.92
CA ALA A 655 11.54 0.18 -6.74
C ALA A 655 10.83 -1.06 -6.19
N TYR A 656 11.60 -2.07 -5.74
CA TYR A 656 11.08 -3.29 -5.14
C TYR A 656 10.32 -3.00 -3.84
N ASP A 657 10.88 -2.19 -2.94
CA ASP A 657 10.25 -1.84 -1.67
C ASP A 657 8.94 -1.06 -1.92
N ALA A 658 8.95 -0.10 -2.86
CA ALA A 658 7.76 0.63 -3.26
C ALA A 658 6.68 -0.29 -3.85
N TRP A 659 7.07 -1.22 -4.72
CA TRP A 659 6.15 -2.22 -5.28
C TRP A 659 5.56 -3.14 -4.20
N ALA A 660 6.39 -3.70 -3.32
CA ALA A 660 5.95 -4.60 -2.26
C ALA A 660 4.97 -3.90 -1.31
N GLN A 661 5.21 -2.64 -0.95
CA GLN A 661 4.31 -1.84 -0.14
C GLN A 661 2.95 -1.60 -0.83
N LYS A 662 2.97 -1.18 -2.10
CA LYS A 662 1.73 -0.94 -2.87
C LYS A 662 0.95 -2.25 -3.09
N LEU A 663 1.64 -3.35 -3.39
CA LEU A 663 1.03 -4.68 -3.51
C LEU A 663 0.35 -5.08 -2.21
N GLY A 664 1.05 -4.98 -1.07
CA GLY A 664 0.48 -5.31 0.24
C GLY A 664 -0.72 -4.44 0.59
N ALA A 665 -0.65 -3.13 0.36
CA ALA A 665 -1.79 -2.23 0.58
C ALA A 665 -3.00 -2.59 -0.28
N ASN A 666 -2.79 -2.95 -1.55
CA ASN A 666 -3.84 -3.37 -2.46
C ASN A 666 -4.46 -4.72 -2.02
N LEU A 667 -3.64 -5.69 -1.63
CA LEU A 667 -4.10 -6.97 -1.11
C LEU A 667 -4.88 -6.81 0.19
N ILE A 668 -4.45 -5.94 1.12
CA ILE A 668 -5.20 -5.64 2.35
C ILE A 668 -6.58 -5.05 2.03
N LYS A 669 -6.68 -4.14 1.06
CA LYS A 669 -7.98 -3.61 0.57
C LYS A 669 -8.86 -4.75 0.03
N LYS A 670 -8.31 -5.62 -0.83
CA LYS A 670 -9.00 -6.80 -1.39
C LYS A 670 -9.50 -7.75 -0.28
N VAL A 671 -8.66 -8.04 0.72
CA VAL A 671 -8.97 -8.90 1.88
C VAL A 671 -10.04 -8.29 2.79
N ASN A 672 -10.09 -6.97 2.89
CA ASN A 672 -11.10 -6.23 3.65
C ASN A 672 -12.35 -5.87 2.82
N PHE A 673 -12.46 -6.38 1.59
CA PHE A 673 -13.59 -6.14 0.67
C PHE A 673 -13.83 -4.65 0.36
N SER A 674 -12.76 -3.85 0.31
CA SER A 674 -12.80 -2.46 -0.16
C SER A 674 -12.27 -2.35 -1.59
N ASP A 675 -12.62 -1.24 -2.27
CA ASP A 675 -12.15 -0.99 -3.64
C ASP A 675 -10.63 -0.88 -3.67
N ALA A 676 -10.02 -1.81 -4.40
CA ALA A 676 -8.58 -1.89 -4.55
C ALA A 676 -8.12 -0.94 -5.66
N GLU A 677 -7.13 -0.10 -5.35
CA GLU A 677 -6.51 0.81 -6.32
C GLU A 677 -5.41 0.06 -7.09
N HIS A 678 -5.70 -0.36 -8.31
CA HIS A 678 -4.79 -1.18 -9.10
C HIS A 678 -3.67 -0.38 -9.79
N LEU A 679 -3.95 0.86 -10.20
CA LEU A 679 -3.00 1.72 -10.92
C LEU A 679 -1.65 1.90 -10.17
N PRO A 680 -1.62 2.22 -8.85
CA PRO A 680 -0.35 2.37 -8.14
C PRO A 680 0.50 1.09 -8.14
N VAL A 681 -0.14 -0.08 -8.04
CA VAL A 681 0.55 -1.38 -8.02
C VAL A 681 1.12 -1.69 -9.39
N ARG A 682 0.33 -1.47 -10.47
CA ARG A 682 0.75 -1.68 -11.86
C ARG A 682 1.94 -0.80 -12.21
N ASP A 683 1.91 0.48 -11.84
CA ASP A 683 3.01 1.42 -12.07
C ASP A 683 4.31 0.96 -11.40
N ALA A 684 4.25 0.61 -10.11
CA ALA A 684 5.43 0.14 -9.38
C ALA A 684 5.91 -1.25 -9.86
N ARG A 685 4.99 -2.14 -10.24
CA ARG A 685 5.30 -3.45 -10.83
C ARG A 685 6.07 -3.28 -12.13
N ASP A 686 5.60 -2.41 -13.02
CA ASP A 686 6.21 -2.21 -14.33
C ASP A 686 7.66 -1.71 -14.19
N ARG A 687 7.91 -0.83 -13.21
CA ARG A 687 9.28 -0.40 -12.86
C ARG A 687 10.16 -1.56 -12.41
N VAL A 688 9.64 -2.50 -11.62
CA VAL A 688 10.37 -3.72 -11.21
C VAL A 688 10.65 -4.62 -12.42
N ILE A 689 9.68 -4.81 -13.32
CA ILE A 689 9.84 -5.60 -14.55
C ILE A 689 10.97 -5.03 -15.42
N ASP A 690 10.96 -3.71 -15.66
CA ASP A 690 11.95 -3.01 -16.47
C ASP A 690 13.35 -3.13 -15.87
N LEU A 691 13.51 -2.82 -14.57
CA LEU A 691 14.82 -2.85 -13.90
C LEU A 691 15.38 -4.27 -13.70
N LEU A 692 14.51 -5.28 -13.56
CA LEU A 692 14.93 -6.68 -13.47
C LEU A 692 15.36 -7.25 -14.84
N GLY A 693 14.87 -6.62 -15.92
CA GLY A 693 15.08 -7.05 -17.30
C GLY A 693 14.25 -8.28 -17.67
N LEU A 694 13.00 -8.34 -17.23
CA LEU A 694 12.05 -9.38 -17.67
C LEU A 694 11.40 -9.05 -19.03
N GLY A 695 11.47 -7.79 -19.45
CA GLY A 695 10.98 -7.24 -20.70
C GLY A 695 10.86 -5.72 -20.56
N GLU A 696 10.35 -5.06 -21.60
CA GLU A 696 10.17 -3.61 -21.66
C GLU A 696 8.67 -3.27 -21.57
N THR A 697 8.24 -2.64 -20.48
CA THR A 697 6.84 -2.31 -20.26
C THR A 697 6.41 -1.05 -21.03
N TYR A 698 5.13 -0.98 -21.38
CA TYR A 698 4.55 0.26 -21.90
C TYR A 698 4.13 1.20 -20.75
N PRO A 699 4.01 2.52 -20.99
CA PRO A 699 3.32 3.42 -20.07
C PRO A 699 1.86 3.03 -19.90
N LEU A 700 1.28 3.32 -18.73
CA LEU A 700 -0.11 2.98 -18.41
C LEU A 700 -1.06 4.02 -19.02
N GLU A 701 -2.05 3.55 -19.79
CA GLU A 701 -3.00 4.44 -20.50
C GLU A 701 -4.04 5.08 -19.56
N ASP A 702 -4.33 4.44 -18.43
CA ASP A 702 -5.35 4.86 -17.46
C ASP A 702 -4.84 5.83 -16.39
N VAL A 703 -3.65 6.43 -16.60
CA VAL A 703 -3.14 7.51 -15.74
C VAL A 703 -4.06 8.74 -15.86
N GLU A 704 -4.47 9.30 -14.73
CA GLU A 704 -5.40 10.41 -14.69
C GLU A 704 -4.75 11.71 -15.21
N VAL A 705 -5.43 12.33 -16.18
CA VAL A 705 -5.11 13.66 -16.71
C VAL A 705 -6.27 14.60 -16.39
N THR A 706 -5.99 15.71 -15.70
CA THR A 706 -6.97 16.74 -15.35
C THR A 706 -6.54 18.10 -15.88
N GLY A 707 -7.42 18.78 -16.62
CA GLY A 707 -7.23 20.19 -16.97
C GLY A 707 -7.62 21.07 -15.79
N ARG A 708 -6.70 21.90 -15.28
CA ARG A 708 -7.01 22.83 -14.17
C ARG A 708 -8.05 23.87 -14.56
N GLU A 709 -8.01 24.30 -15.82
CA GLU A 709 -8.87 25.34 -16.38
C GLU A 709 -9.52 24.79 -17.64
N LEU A 710 -10.79 24.40 -17.54
CA LEU A 710 -11.58 23.94 -18.69
C LEU A 710 -11.97 25.13 -19.60
N THR A 711 -11.80 26.36 -19.11
CA THR A 711 -11.87 27.61 -19.86
C THR A 711 -10.65 28.46 -19.50
N VAL A 712 -9.83 28.83 -20.48
CA VAL A 712 -8.65 29.70 -20.29
C VAL A 712 -8.83 31.01 -21.04
N ASP A 713 -8.27 32.11 -20.54
CA ASP A 713 -8.36 33.39 -21.22
C ASP A 713 -7.72 33.35 -22.63
N PHE A 714 -8.20 34.22 -23.53
CA PHE A 714 -7.68 34.32 -24.89
C PHE A 714 -6.16 34.57 -24.87
N GLU A 715 -5.41 33.86 -25.72
CA GLU A 715 -3.94 33.88 -25.79
C GLU A 715 -3.21 33.38 -24.52
N THR A 716 -3.91 32.76 -23.56
CA THR A 716 -3.30 32.17 -22.37
C THR A 716 -3.08 30.66 -22.56
N PRO A 717 -1.93 30.10 -22.16
CA PRO A 717 -1.68 28.67 -22.24
C PRO A 717 -2.49 27.89 -21.19
N ALA A 718 -3.03 26.73 -21.60
CA ALA A 718 -3.70 25.81 -20.67
C ALA A 718 -2.71 24.94 -19.91
N THR A 719 -3.05 24.54 -18.69
CA THR A 719 -2.23 23.61 -17.89
C THR A 719 -2.95 22.30 -17.62
N PHE A 720 -2.20 21.21 -17.69
CA PHE A 720 -2.69 19.85 -17.56
C PHE A 720 -1.92 19.15 -16.44
N GLU A 721 -2.62 18.62 -15.46
CA GLU A 721 -2.05 17.83 -14.38
C GLU A 721 -2.12 16.34 -14.73
N ILE A 722 -1.03 15.63 -14.48
CA ILE A 722 -0.93 14.18 -14.60
C ILE A 722 -0.62 13.65 -13.21
N SER A 723 -1.55 12.93 -12.60
CA SER A 723 -1.46 12.56 -11.17
C SER A 723 -1.97 11.15 -10.89
N PRO A 724 -1.12 10.24 -10.35
CA PRO A 724 0.33 10.37 -10.25
C PRO A 724 1.00 10.22 -11.63
N SER A 725 2.03 11.04 -11.91
CA SER A 725 2.92 10.80 -13.05
C SER A 725 3.82 9.60 -12.78
N GLN A 726 4.04 8.76 -13.79
CA GLN A 726 4.85 7.55 -13.66
C GLN A 726 6.34 7.88 -13.65
N LYS A 727 7.10 7.34 -12.68
CA LYS A 727 8.53 7.63 -12.52
C LYS A 727 9.33 7.13 -13.73
N GLY A 728 10.05 8.03 -14.40
CA GLY A 728 10.86 7.67 -15.59
C GLY A 728 10.10 7.67 -16.91
N VAL A 729 8.85 8.14 -16.93
CA VAL A 729 8.01 8.26 -18.13
C VAL A 729 7.96 9.72 -18.58
N PHE A 730 8.18 9.98 -19.86
CA PHE A 730 8.06 11.31 -20.43
C PHE A 730 6.64 11.54 -20.93
N TYR A 731 6.09 12.73 -20.68
CA TYR A 731 4.75 13.10 -21.12
C TYR A 731 4.79 14.28 -22.07
N GLU A 732 3.97 14.20 -23.11
CA GLU A 732 3.89 15.21 -24.17
C GLU A 732 2.47 15.45 -24.65
N LEU A 733 2.16 16.69 -25.02
CA LEU A 733 0.85 17.11 -25.53
C LEU A 733 0.77 16.99 -27.05
N PHE A 734 -0.33 16.40 -27.52
CA PHE A 734 -0.64 16.17 -28.93
C PHE A 734 -2.05 16.66 -29.29
N ASP A 735 -2.25 17.06 -30.55
CA ASP A 735 -3.58 17.30 -31.11
C ASP A 735 -4.25 15.99 -31.58
N LEU A 736 -5.53 16.06 -31.95
CA LEU A 736 -6.28 14.91 -32.47
C LEU A 736 -5.74 14.36 -33.81
N ASN A 737 -4.84 15.08 -34.49
CA ASN A 737 -4.19 14.67 -35.73
C ASN A 737 -2.77 14.15 -35.49
N ASP A 738 -2.40 13.88 -34.23
CA ASP A 738 -1.10 13.38 -33.81
C ASP A 738 0.08 14.35 -34.04
N ASN A 739 -0.21 15.65 -34.17
CA ASN A 739 0.82 16.68 -34.21
C ASN A 739 1.24 17.05 -32.79
N ALA A 740 2.54 16.94 -32.51
CA ALA A 740 3.11 17.42 -31.26
C ALA A 740 3.01 18.95 -31.19
N PHE A 741 2.57 19.48 -30.04
CA PHE A 741 2.50 20.93 -29.82
C PHE A 741 3.85 21.56 -29.44
N GLU A 742 4.85 20.74 -29.15
CA GLU A 742 6.21 21.14 -28.80
C GLU A 742 7.23 20.31 -29.60
N HIS A 743 8.49 20.76 -29.63
CA HIS A 743 9.55 20.06 -30.37
C HIS A 743 9.60 18.57 -29.99
N PRO A 744 9.68 17.65 -30.98
CA PRO A 744 9.76 16.23 -30.69
C PRO A 744 10.96 15.93 -29.80
N LEU A 745 10.84 14.90 -28.96
CA LEU A 745 11.85 14.36 -28.05
C LEU A 745 13.16 13.87 -28.73
N SER A 746 13.73 14.60 -29.68
CA SER A 746 15.05 14.33 -30.23
C SER A 746 16.13 14.80 -29.24
N GLN A 747 16.69 13.83 -28.50
CA GLN A 747 17.88 13.92 -27.62
C GLN A 747 17.91 15.09 -26.62
N GLY A 748 17.36 14.84 -25.43
CA GLY A 748 17.39 15.77 -24.28
C GLY A 748 16.01 16.34 -23.98
N ALA A 749 15.08 15.48 -23.52
CA ALA A 749 13.80 15.97 -23.00
C ALA A 749 14.07 16.85 -21.78
N PRO A 750 13.40 18.00 -21.63
CA PRO A 750 13.54 18.83 -20.45
C PRO A 750 12.99 18.09 -19.21
N GLU A 751 13.62 18.29 -18.04
CA GLU A 751 13.29 17.58 -16.79
C GLU A 751 11.84 17.82 -16.32
N ASP A 752 11.23 18.92 -16.75
CA ASP A 752 9.84 19.33 -16.46
C ASP A 752 8.77 18.47 -17.16
N LYS A 753 9.17 17.57 -18.07
CA LYS A 753 8.29 16.56 -18.70
C LYS A 753 8.47 15.15 -18.17
N LEU A 754 9.45 14.94 -17.28
CA LEU A 754 9.78 13.63 -16.73
C LEU A 754 8.91 13.35 -15.51
N GLY A 755 8.08 12.33 -15.58
CA GLY A 755 7.31 11.85 -14.45
C GLY A 755 8.22 11.37 -13.31
N ASN A 756 7.82 11.69 -12.08
CA ASN A 756 8.61 11.47 -10.87
C ASN A 756 7.86 10.70 -9.77
N GLY A 757 6.63 10.23 -10.05
CA GLY A 757 5.76 9.60 -9.05
C GLY A 757 4.74 10.54 -8.40
N ALA A 758 4.90 11.86 -8.56
CA ALA A 758 4.00 12.88 -8.05
C ALA A 758 3.18 13.54 -9.18
N THR A 759 2.42 14.59 -8.88
CA THR A 759 1.70 15.37 -9.90
C THR A 759 2.68 16.10 -10.81
N LEU A 760 2.61 15.85 -12.11
CA LEU A 760 3.35 16.57 -13.14
C LEU A 760 2.41 17.58 -13.80
N VAL A 761 2.88 18.81 -14.06
CA VAL A 761 2.10 19.85 -14.74
C VAL A 761 2.70 20.08 -16.12
N LEU A 762 1.94 19.81 -17.17
CA LEU A 762 2.28 20.16 -18.54
C LEU A 762 1.63 21.49 -18.90
N THR A 763 2.38 22.37 -19.56
CA THR A 763 1.87 23.63 -20.12
C THR A 763 1.65 23.44 -21.61
N GLY A 764 0.44 23.74 -22.09
CA GLY A 764 0.09 23.73 -23.50
C GLY A 764 0.41 25.04 -24.21
N PRO A 765 0.17 25.12 -25.53
CA PRO A 765 0.29 26.36 -26.28
C PRO A 765 -0.79 27.37 -25.88
N ALA A 766 -0.61 28.64 -26.24
CA ALA A 766 -1.61 29.69 -26.09
C ALA A 766 -2.92 29.31 -26.81
N ILE A 767 -4.05 29.44 -26.11
CA ILE A 767 -5.37 29.03 -26.62
C ILE A 767 -6.09 30.21 -27.27
N THR A 768 -6.34 30.11 -28.58
CA THR A 768 -7.09 31.12 -29.36
C THR A 768 -8.45 30.61 -29.84
N GLU A 769 -8.68 29.30 -29.78
CA GLU A 769 -9.93 28.62 -30.14
C GLU A 769 -10.12 27.34 -29.31
N GLU A 770 -11.33 26.79 -29.29
CA GLU A 770 -11.64 25.54 -28.58
C GLU A 770 -10.81 24.38 -29.13
N ARG A 771 -10.13 23.63 -28.25
CA ARG A 771 -9.20 22.56 -28.65
C ARG A 771 -9.30 21.36 -27.72
N THR A 772 -9.10 20.17 -28.30
CA THR A 772 -8.98 18.91 -27.58
C THR A 772 -7.52 18.49 -27.58
N PHE A 773 -6.98 18.20 -26.40
CA PHE A 773 -5.62 17.74 -26.20
C PHE A 773 -5.59 16.25 -25.82
N GLN A 774 -4.58 15.55 -26.32
CA GLN A 774 -4.20 14.21 -25.89
C GLN A 774 -2.82 14.26 -25.25
N VAL A 775 -2.56 13.32 -24.35
CA VAL A 775 -1.24 13.16 -23.73
C VAL A 775 -0.64 11.85 -24.21
N ARG A 776 0.57 11.90 -24.76
CA ARG A 776 1.37 10.72 -25.05
C ARG A 776 2.39 10.53 -23.94
N ALA A 777 2.41 9.33 -23.38
CA ALA A 777 3.41 8.88 -22.43
C ALA A 777 4.47 8.05 -23.17
N THR A 778 5.75 8.21 -22.84
CA THR A 778 6.88 7.52 -23.49
C THR A 778 7.91 7.06 -22.46
N LYS A 779 8.20 5.75 -22.43
CA LYS A 779 9.37 5.16 -21.75
C LYS A 779 10.49 5.01 -22.75
N ARG A 780 11.71 5.40 -22.36
CA ARG A 780 12.90 5.29 -23.20
C ARG A 780 13.68 4.03 -22.88
N PHE A 781 14.01 3.26 -23.92
CA PHE A 781 14.87 2.10 -23.85
C PHE A 781 16.02 2.23 -24.86
N SER A 782 17.01 1.34 -24.79
CA SER A 782 18.24 1.46 -25.59
C SER A 782 18.02 1.26 -27.09
N GLU A 783 17.03 0.47 -27.49
CA GLU A 783 16.76 0.18 -28.90
C GLU A 783 15.58 0.99 -29.43
N ASN A 784 14.42 0.88 -28.79
CA ASN A 784 13.18 1.50 -29.24
C ASN A 784 12.38 2.02 -28.05
N ASP A 785 11.83 3.22 -28.18
CA ASP A 785 10.94 3.77 -27.17
C ASP A 785 9.61 3.00 -27.10
N ARG A 786 8.95 3.06 -25.94
CA ARG A 786 7.61 2.49 -25.72
C ARG A 786 6.67 3.63 -25.40
N SER A 787 5.72 3.89 -26.30
CA SER A 787 4.77 4.99 -26.17
C SER A 787 3.33 4.48 -26.11
N ALA A 788 2.51 5.18 -25.34
CA ALA A 788 1.07 4.96 -25.26
C ALA A 788 0.35 6.33 -25.18
N VAL A 789 -0.87 6.41 -25.70
CA VAL A 789 -1.70 7.62 -25.59
C VAL A 789 -2.63 7.45 -24.40
N LEU A 790 -2.62 8.37 -23.46
CA LEU A 790 -3.46 8.29 -22.27
C LEU A 790 -4.94 8.36 -22.65
N SER A 791 -5.78 7.55 -22.01
CA SER A 791 -7.18 7.33 -22.43
C SER A 791 -8.06 8.57 -22.27
N ARG A 792 -7.70 9.52 -21.39
CA ARG A 792 -8.45 10.76 -21.19
C ARG A 792 -7.96 11.87 -22.11
N THR A 793 -8.88 12.42 -22.91
CA THR A 793 -8.67 13.67 -23.64
C THR A 793 -9.16 14.86 -22.81
N VAL A 794 -8.44 15.98 -22.86
CA VAL A 794 -8.86 17.21 -22.17
C VAL A 794 -9.36 18.22 -23.20
N PHE A 795 -10.63 18.63 -23.05
CA PHE A 795 -11.23 19.68 -23.86
C PHE A 795 -11.06 21.03 -23.17
N VAL A 796 -10.39 21.97 -23.83
CA VAL A 796 -10.14 23.31 -23.34
C VAL A 796 -10.92 24.32 -24.17
N GLN A 797 -11.71 25.14 -23.49
CA GLN A 797 -12.44 26.24 -24.09
C GLN A 797 -11.65 27.55 -24.00
N VAL A 798 -11.80 28.40 -25.01
CA VAL A 798 -11.25 29.76 -25.00
C VAL A 798 -12.24 30.75 -24.37
N GLY A 799 -11.74 31.56 -23.46
CA GLY A 799 -12.42 32.68 -22.82
C GLY A 799 -12.57 33.90 -23.75
N PHE A 800 -12.97 35.03 -23.18
CA PHE A 800 -13.22 36.25 -23.96
C PHE A 800 -11.91 37.00 -24.24
N ASP A 801 -11.82 37.57 -25.45
CA ASP A 801 -10.73 38.48 -25.80
C ASP A 801 -11.04 39.87 -25.21
N THR A 802 -10.29 40.27 -24.20
CA THR A 802 -10.42 41.59 -23.56
C THR A 802 -9.58 42.68 -24.26
N SER A 803 -8.79 42.28 -25.27
CA SER A 803 -7.94 43.18 -26.06
C SER A 803 -8.70 43.90 -27.20
N ILE A 804 -9.93 43.47 -27.50
CA ILE A 804 -10.78 44.04 -28.57
C ILE A 804 -10.90 45.57 -28.44
N GLY A 805 -10.50 46.28 -29.49
CA GLY A 805 -10.63 47.73 -29.59
C GLY A 805 -12.10 48.16 -29.64
N ALA A 806 -12.49 49.07 -28.74
CA ALA A 806 -13.83 49.63 -28.71
C ALA A 806 -13.77 51.15 -28.51
N TYR A 807 -14.49 51.90 -29.34
CA TYR A 807 -14.50 53.36 -29.28
C TYR A 807 -15.91 53.91 -29.50
N ILE A 808 -16.16 55.09 -28.93
CA ILE A 808 -17.39 55.85 -29.20
C ILE A 808 -17.20 56.62 -30.51
N ASP A 809 -18.13 56.44 -31.44
CA ASP A 809 -18.15 57.11 -32.74
C ASP A 809 -18.64 58.56 -32.61
N ALA A 810 -17.83 59.39 -31.94
CA ALA A 810 -18.09 60.80 -31.68
C ALA A 810 -16.78 61.62 -31.63
N PRO A 811 -16.84 62.96 -31.81
CA PRO A 811 -15.69 63.84 -31.69
C PRO A 811 -15.03 63.74 -30.30
N LEU A 812 -13.72 64.01 -30.23
CA LEU A 812 -13.00 64.13 -28.96
C LEU A 812 -13.54 65.32 -28.15
N LEU A 813 -13.51 65.19 -26.82
CA LEU A 813 -13.91 66.27 -25.91
C LEU A 813 -13.10 67.56 -26.13
N ASN A 814 -11.82 67.43 -26.48
CA ASN A 814 -10.97 68.55 -26.88
C ASN A 814 -9.89 68.04 -27.87
N GLU A 815 -9.48 68.88 -28.82
CA GLU A 815 -8.45 68.58 -29.83
C GLU A 815 -7.06 68.30 -29.23
N GLY A 816 -6.80 68.73 -27.99
CA GLY A 816 -5.56 68.44 -27.27
C GLY A 816 -5.45 67.04 -26.65
N LEU A 817 -6.52 66.24 -26.67
CA LEU A 817 -6.51 64.88 -26.12
C LEU A 817 -5.84 63.88 -27.09
N PRO A 818 -5.16 62.84 -26.57
CA PRO A 818 -4.58 61.81 -27.41
C PRO A 818 -5.68 61.08 -28.18
N LYS A 819 -5.49 60.90 -29.51
CA LYS A 819 -6.43 60.20 -30.40
C LYS A 819 -6.40 58.69 -30.15
N THR A 820 -6.90 58.26 -29.00
CA THR A 820 -7.03 56.86 -28.59
C THR A 820 -8.50 56.47 -28.47
N ASP A 821 -8.78 55.18 -28.55
CA ASP A 821 -10.15 54.64 -28.48
C ASP A 821 -10.85 54.94 -27.14
N LEU A 822 -10.07 55.07 -26.07
CA LEU A 822 -10.54 55.36 -24.71
C LEU A 822 -10.60 56.86 -24.39
N ALA A 823 -10.21 57.74 -25.32
CA ALA A 823 -10.22 59.17 -25.07
C ALA A 823 -11.66 59.69 -24.92
N PRO A 824 -11.93 60.59 -23.94
CA PRO A 824 -13.25 61.16 -23.72
C PRO A 824 -13.84 61.78 -24.99
N ARG A 825 -15.08 61.39 -25.30
CA ARG A 825 -15.83 61.95 -26.43
C ARG A 825 -16.87 62.96 -25.96
N LEU A 826 -17.25 63.88 -26.84
CA LEU A 826 -18.27 64.89 -26.56
C LEU A 826 -19.42 64.77 -27.55
N VAL A 827 -20.64 64.75 -27.01
CA VAL A 827 -21.88 64.78 -27.77
C VAL A 827 -22.82 65.86 -27.23
N ASP A 828 -23.80 66.25 -28.03
CA ASP A 828 -24.83 67.19 -27.60
C ASP A 828 -25.88 66.49 -26.73
N TYR A 829 -26.46 67.23 -25.78
CA TYR A 829 -27.56 66.76 -24.94
C TYR A 829 -28.68 66.10 -25.76
N GLY A 830 -29.11 64.91 -25.38
CA GLY A 830 -30.19 64.15 -26.03
C GLY A 830 -29.78 63.37 -27.28
N SER A 831 -28.48 63.32 -27.62
CA SER A 831 -28.00 62.62 -28.82
C SER A 831 -27.95 61.09 -28.63
N ALA A 832 -28.13 60.35 -29.73
CA ALA A 832 -27.82 58.91 -29.77
C ALA A 832 -26.32 58.70 -29.83
N VAL A 833 -25.83 57.64 -29.18
CA VAL A 833 -24.41 57.30 -29.11
C VAL A 833 -24.19 55.93 -29.73
N THR A 834 -23.21 55.82 -30.61
CA THR A 834 -22.80 54.52 -31.19
C THR A 834 -21.41 54.15 -30.71
N VAL A 835 -21.26 52.96 -30.16
CA VAL A 835 -19.98 52.34 -29.79
C VAL A 835 -19.65 51.28 -30.84
N ARG A 836 -18.46 51.36 -31.43
CA ARG A 836 -17.98 50.38 -32.41
C ARG A 836 -16.94 49.47 -31.76
N LEU A 837 -17.09 48.16 -31.98
CA LEU A 837 -16.10 47.14 -31.65
C LEU A 837 -15.45 46.70 -32.95
N ALA A 838 -14.11 46.75 -33.01
CA ALA A 838 -13.36 46.49 -34.24
C ALA A 838 -13.44 45.02 -34.70
N ASP A 839 -13.31 44.07 -33.77
CA ASP A 839 -13.23 42.64 -34.07
C ASP A 839 -14.06 41.83 -33.05
N SER A 840 -15.37 41.67 -33.29
CA SER A 840 -16.22 40.89 -32.38
C SER A 840 -15.92 39.39 -32.46
N GLN A 841 -15.97 38.68 -31.33
CA GLN A 841 -15.79 37.23 -31.31
C GLN A 841 -17.08 36.50 -31.69
N LYS A 842 -16.99 35.49 -32.57
CA LYS A 842 -18.11 34.61 -32.90
C LYS A 842 -18.60 33.89 -31.63
N LYS A 843 -19.92 33.66 -31.53
CA LYS A 843 -20.58 33.02 -30.38
C LYS A 843 -20.43 33.78 -29.04
N ALA A 844 -20.17 35.08 -29.07
CA ALA A 844 -20.23 35.96 -27.90
C ALA A 844 -21.30 37.05 -28.17
N ASP A 845 -22.09 37.39 -27.16
CA ASP A 845 -23.12 38.43 -27.21
C ASP A 845 -22.67 39.66 -26.42
N TYR A 846 -22.79 40.82 -27.03
CA TYR A 846 -22.29 42.10 -26.52
C TYR A 846 -23.45 43.04 -26.15
N GLN A 847 -23.31 43.76 -25.04
CA GLN A 847 -24.31 44.70 -24.54
C GLN A 847 -23.62 45.91 -23.92
N LEU A 848 -24.14 47.12 -24.11
CA LEU A 848 -23.65 48.32 -23.43
C LEU A 848 -24.35 48.49 -22.09
N VAL A 849 -23.59 48.94 -21.10
CA VAL A 849 -24.07 49.34 -19.77
C VAL A 849 -23.60 50.74 -19.49
N TYR A 850 -24.48 51.64 -19.12
CA TYR A 850 -24.13 53.03 -18.80
C TYR A 850 -24.98 53.55 -17.63
N THR A 851 -24.56 54.64 -17.00
CA THR A 851 -25.31 55.26 -15.90
C THR A 851 -26.28 56.29 -16.46
N GLY A 852 -27.57 56.15 -16.13
CA GLY A 852 -28.62 57.09 -16.49
C GLY A 852 -28.62 58.37 -15.63
N PRO A 853 -29.48 59.35 -15.95
CA PRO A 853 -29.53 60.65 -15.25
C PRO A 853 -29.92 60.55 -13.77
N ASP A 854 -30.61 59.47 -13.39
CA ASP A 854 -31.02 59.14 -12.02
C ASP A 854 -29.93 58.39 -11.23
N GLY A 855 -28.78 58.12 -11.86
CA GLY A 855 -27.67 57.38 -11.25
C GLY A 855 -27.80 55.86 -11.34
N LEU A 856 -28.82 55.30 -12.01
CA LEU A 856 -29.00 53.85 -12.15
C LEU A 856 -28.34 53.30 -13.43
N PHE A 857 -27.88 52.05 -13.38
CA PHE A 857 -27.32 51.37 -14.56
C PHE A 857 -28.40 50.96 -15.55
N VAL A 858 -28.25 51.38 -16.80
CA VAL A 858 -29.10 51.04 -17.95
C VAL A 858 -28.34 50.08 -18.87
N ARG A 859 -29.02 49.05 -19.38
CA ARG A 859 -28.45 48.04 -20.30
C ARG A 859 -29.15 48.09 -21.67
N THR A 860 -28.39 48.07 -22.76
CA THR A 860 -28.94 48.01 -24.13
C THR A 860 -29.41 46.59 -24.49
N PRO A 861 -30.05 46.31 -25.63
CA PRO A 861 -30.21 44.93 -26.10
C PRO A 861 -28.86 44.25 -26.37
N MET A 862 -28.83 42.91 -26.30
CA MET A 862 -27.66 42.11 -26.68
C MET A 862 -27.51 42.05 -28.21
N VAL A 863 -26.27 42.10 -28.70
CA VAL A 863 -25.91 41.98 -30.11
C VAL A 863 -24.90 40.84 -30.28
N PRO A 864 -25.20 39.82 -31.10
CA PRO A 864 -24.29 38.71 -31.33
C PRO A 864 -23.07 39.14 -32.14
N GLY A 865 -21.90 38.70 -31.70
CA GLY A 865 -20.63 38.87 -32.38
C GLY A 865 -20.54 37.99 -33.63
N THR A 866 -20.01 38.58 -34.69
CA THR A 866 -20.00 37.99 -36.04
C THR A 866 -18.61 37.53 -36.49
N GLY A 867 -17.54 37.86 -35.75
CA GLY A 867 -16.15 37.71 -36.23
C GLY A 867 -15.62 38.95 -36.94
N GLU A 868 -16.44 40.00 -37.08
CA GLU A 868 -16.12 41.27 -37.75
C GLU A 868 -16.54 42.45 -36.85
N ALA A 869 -16.36 43.69 -37.33
CA ALA A 869 -16.75 44.89 -36.60
C ALA A 869 -18.26 44.96 -36.35
N ILE A 870 -18.68 45.23 -35.11
CA ILE A 870 -20.08 45.43 -34.73
C ILE A 870 -20.31 46.81 -34.12
N ALA A 871 -21.54 47.30 -34.20
CA ALA A 871 -21.94 48.57 -33.60
C ALA A 871 -23.03 48.33 -32.55
N LEU A 872 -22.86 48.93 -31.38
CA LEU A 872 -23.81 48.93 -30.29
C LEU A 872 -24.30 50.38 -30.09
N SER A 873 -25.61 50.58 -29.94
CA SER A 873 -26.17 51.94 -29.89
C SER A 873 -26.95 52.21 -28.59
N ILE A 874 -26.74 53.39 -28.02
CA ILE A 874 -27.54 53.98 -26.96
C ILE A 874 -28.46 55.03 -27.62
N PRO A 875 -29.79 54.95 -27.43
CA PRO A 875 -30.72 55.79 -28.17
C PRO A 875 -30.69 57.27 -27.76
N MET A 876 -30.42 57.58 -26.48
CA MET A 876 -30.38 58.96 -25.97
C MET A 876 -29.48 59.05 -24.73
N ILE A 877 -28.61 60.06 -24.69
CA ILE A 877 -27.76 60.39 -23.55
C ILE A 877 -28.00 61.85 -23.10
N GLU A 878 -28.16 62.08 -21.80
CA GLU A 878 -28.53 63.39 -21.25
C GLU A 878 -27.49 63.97 -20.28
N GLU A 879 -26.71 63.11 -19.62
CA GLU A 879 -25.67 63.52 -18.69
C GLU A 879 -24.37 62.79 -18.98
N ASP A 880 -23.26 63.35 -18.46
CA ASP A 880 -21.94 62.75 -18.58
C ASP A 880 -21.98 61.34 -17.98
N THR A 881 -21.46 60.36 -18.71
CA THR A 881 -21.52 58.96 -18.31
C THR A 881 -20.27 58.20 -18.71
N GLU A 882 -20.14 57.00 -18.14
CA GLU A 882 -19.13 56.02 -18.52
C GLU A 882 -19.83 54.83 -19.16
N ILE A 883 -19.58 54.58 -20.44
CA ILE A 883 -20.15 53.43 -21.14
C ILE A 883 -19.21 52.24 -20.93
N ARG A 884 -19.77 51.14 -20.41
CA ARG A 884 -19.12 49.84 -20.24
C ARG A 884 -19.67 48.85 -21.24
N ILE A 885 -18.84 47.91 -21.67
CA ILE A 885 -19.23 46.82 -22.56
C ILE A 885 -19.27 45.54 -21.75
N LEU A 886 -20.43 44.89 -21.71
CA LEU A 886 -20.60 43.57 -21.15
C LEU A 886 -20.60 42.53 -22.28
N VAL A 887 -19.82 41.48 -22.11
CA VAL A 887 -19.77 40.33 -23.02
C VAL A 887 -20.32 39.10 -22.31
N SER A 888 -21.14 38.33 -22.99
CA SER A 888 -21.72 37.09 -22.48
C SER A 888 -21.66 36.00 -23.54
N ARG A 889 -21.65 34.73 -23.14
CA ARG A 889 -21.71 33.59 -24.05
C ARG A 889 -22.69 32.58 -23.45
N ILE A 890 -23.62 32.10 -24.27
CA ILE A 890 -24.57 31.06 -23.89
C ILE A 890 -23.98 29.72 -24.34
N PHE A 891 -23.78 28.81 -23.40
CA PHE A 891 -23.22 27.47 -23.67
C PHE A 891 -24.33 26.46 -24.00
N ASP A 892 -24.02 25.49 -24.84
CA ASP A 892 -24.96 24.43 -25.22
C ASP A 892 -25.12 23.42 -24.05
N PRO A 893 -26.33 23.20 -23.52
CA PRO A 893 -26.57 22.25 -22.42
C PRO A 893 -26.29 20.79 -22.81
N ALA A 894 -26.17 20.46 -24.11
CA ALA A 894 -25.86 19.10 -24.57
C ALA A 894 -24.43 18.61 -24.23
N VAL A 895 -23.55 19.47 -23.69
CA VAL A 895 -22.17 19.13 -23.27
C VAL A 895 -22.12 18.48 -21.87
N GLY A 896 -23.28 18.20 -21.25
CA GLY A 896 -23.34 17.35 -20.05
C GLY A 896 -22.83 18.03 -18.78
N ARG A 897 -23.19 19.30 -18.56
CA ARG A 897 -23.04 19.98 -17.27
C ARG A 897 -24.40 20.41 -16.73
N GLU A 898 -24.58 20.26 -15.42
CA GLU A 898 -25.65 20.91 -14.67
C GLU A 898 -25.52 22.44 -14.84
N ASP A 899 -26.67 23.13 -14.87
CA ASP A 899 -26.84 24.54 -15.20
C ASP A 899 -26.11 25.51 -14.26
N ASP A 900 -24.78 25.60 -14.36
CA ASP A 900 -24.02 26.75 -13.88
C ASP A 900 -24.07 27.84 -14.96
N PHE A 901 -25.00 28.78 -14.80
CA PHE A 901 -25.00 30.04 -15.52
C PHE A 901 -23.71 30.82 -15.18
N PHE A 902 -22.63 30.57 -15.91
CA PHE A 902 -21.41 31.37 -15.81
C PHE A 902 -21.66 32.77 -16.35
N LYS A 903 -21.98 33.70 -15.45
CA LYS A 903 -21.82 35.13 -15.66
C LYS A 903 -20.35 35.43 -15.43
N VAL A 904 -19.56 35.60 -16.50
CA VAL A 904 -18.19 36.12 -16.38
C VAL A 904 -18.27 37.60 -16.00
N GLU A 905 -18.52 37.88 -14.73
CA GLU A 905 -18.23 39.19 -14.13
C GLU A 905 -16.73 39.20 -13.78
N GLY A 906 -15.91 39.29 -14.83
CA GLY A 906 -14.44 39.29 -14.71
C GLY A 906 -13.69 39.88 -15.91
N GLY A 907 -14.38 40.33 -16.95
CA GLY A 907 -13.73 41.04 -18.05
C GLY A 907 -13.25 42.42 -17.60
N ALA A 908 -12.00 42.78 -17.90
CA ALA A 908 -11.45 44.11 -17.67
C ALA A 908 -12.46 45.18 -18.14
N GLU A 909 -12.99 45.97 -17.21
CA GLU A 909 -13.98 46.99 -17.53
C GLU A 909 -13.36 48.03 -18.47
N ARG A 910 -13.59 47.89 -19.78
CA ARG A 910 -13.31 48.98 -20.72
C ARG A 910 -14.37 50.05 -20.51
N ARG A 911 -13.91 51.17 -19.99
CA ARG A 911 -14.69 52.34 -19.63
C ARG A 911 -14.50 53.38 -20.72
N LEU A 912 -15.57 53.69 -21.44
CA LEU A 912 -15.57 54.68 -22.52
C LEU A 912 -16.22 55.97 -21.99
N PRO A 913 -15.42 56.97 -21.62
CA PRO A 913 -15.96 58.20 -21.05
C PRO A 913 -16.63 59.06 -22.11
N LEU A 914 -17.85 59.51 -21.78
CA LEU A 914 -18.67 60.34 -22.65
C LEU A 914 -19.12 61.59 -21.88
N ALA A 915 -18.67 62.74 -22.37
CA ALA A 915 -19.14 64.04 -21.96
C ALA A 915 -20.36 64.45 -22.79
N VAL A 916 -21.32 65.09 -22.15
CA VAL A 916 -22.57 65.55 -22.77
C VAL A 916 -22.73 67.03 -22.51
N ARG A 917 -22.81 67.85 -23.57
CA ARG A 917 -22.93 69.32 -23.43
C ARG A 917 -24.11 69.71 -22.54
N ALA A 918 -23.99 70.87 -21.88
CA ALA A 918 -25.12 71.47 -21.19
C ALA A 918 -26.30 71.67 -22.14
N ARG A 919 -27.49 71.48 -21.61
CA ARG A 919 -28.77 71.67 -22.30
C ARG A 919 -28.95 73.15 -22.65
N PRO A 920 -28.98 73.51 -23.94
CA PRO A 920 -28.98 74.91 -24.37
C PRO A 920 -30.38 75.56 -24.41
N ASP A 921 -31.46 74.77 -24.39
CA ASP A 921 -32.85 75.21 -24.59
C ASP A 921 -33.61 75.50 -23.28
N LEU A 922 -32.92 75.86 -22.19
CA LEU A 922 -33.56 76.19 -20.92
C LEU A 922 -34.26 77.55 -20.96
N ASP A 923 -35.42 77.65 -20.29
CA ASP A 923 -36.21 78.89 -20.22
C ASP A 923 -35.60 79.87 -19.22
N VAL A 924 -35.41 81.13 -19.64
CA VAL A 924 -34.73 82.19 -18.87
C VAL A 924 -35.57 83.46 -18.88
N SER A 925 -35.92 83.98 -17.69
CA SER A 925 -36.80 85.15 -17.53
C SER A 925 -36.31 86.13 -16.44
N ILE A 926 -36.66 87.42 -16.54
CA ILE A 926 -36.31 88.43 -15.53
C ILE A 926 -37.35 88.42 -14.40
N VAL A 927 -36.89 88.35 -13.16
CA VAL A 927 -37.74 88.34 -11.95
C VAL A 927 -38.25 89.77 -11.70
N GLY A 928 -39.56 89.98 -11.84
CA GLY A 928 -40.21 91.29 -11.65
C GLY A 928 -40.57 92.04 -12.94
N GLY A 929 -40.15 91.53 -14.11
CA GLY A 929 -40.44 92.10 -15.44
C GLY A 929 -39.24 92.81 -16.08
N ALA A 930 -39.36 93.18 -17.36
CA ALA A 930 -38.27 93.76 -18.16
C ALA A 930 -37.86 95.19 -17.74
N LEU A 931 -38.71 95.90 -16.99
CA LEU A 931 -38.37 97.16 -16.34
C LEU A 931 -38.09 96.90 -14.87
N ALA A 932 -36.81 96.87 -14.52
CA ALA A 932 -36.39 96.58 -13.17
C ALA A 932 -36.21 97.87 -12.35
N ASP A 933 -36.55 97.80 -11.06
CA ASP A 933 -36.22 98.84 -10.10
C ASP A 933 -34.69 98.98 -10.01
N PRO A 934 -34.11 100.19 -10.12
CA PRO A 934 -32.68 100.39 -10.10
C PRO A 934 -31.99 99.91 -8.81
N SER A 935 -32.74 99.54 -7.77
CA SER A 935 -32.20 98.93 -6.54
C SER A 935 -31.76 97.46 -6.70
N GLY A 936 -32.16 96.73 -7.75
CA GLY A 936 -31.59 95.40 -8.06
C GLY A 936 -32.37 94.51 -9.05
N VAL A 937 -31.66 93.84 -9.97
CA VAL A 937 -32.23 92.92 -10.99
C VAL A 937 -31.88 91.46 -10.70
N SER A 938 -32.79 90.52 -10.95
CA SER A 938 -32.53 89.08 -10.88
C SER A 938 -33.11 88.32 -12.07
N VAL A 939 -32.47 87.22 -12.48
CA VAL A 939 -32.86 86.37 -13.62
C VAL A 939 -33.15 84.96 -13.12
N ARG A 940 -34.29 84.39 -13.50
CA ARG A 940 -34.69 83.02 -13.22
C ARG A 940 -34.42 82.12 -14.43
N ILE A 941 -33.85 80.95 -14.18
CA ILE A 941 -33.61 79.87 -15.13
C ILE A 941 -34.47 78.70 -14.66
N THR A 942 -35.44 78.26 -15.46
CA THR A 942 -36.34 77.17 -15.10
C THR A 942 -35.73 75.82 -15.48
N GLY A 943 -35.73 74.86 -14.55
CA GLY A 943 -35.16 73.53 -14.77
C GLY A 943 -33.64 73.50 -14.98
N SER A 944 -32.89 74.27 -14.20
CA SER A 944 -31.42 74.28 -14.23
C SER A 944 -30.84 72.87 -14.02
N GLN A 945 -29.81 72.49 -14.78
CA GLN A 945 -29.13 71.20 -14.61
C GLN A 945 -28.21 71.24 -13.39
N ALA A 946 -28.29 70.21 -12.54
CA ALA A 946 -27.45 70.10 -11.35
C ALA A 946 -25.94 70.04 -11.66
N SER A 947 -25.57 69.50 -12.82
CA SER A 947 -24.19 69.37 -13.30
C SER A 947 -23.61 70.65 -13.93
N VAL A 948 -24.40 71.73 -14.03
CA VAL A 948 -24.06 72.95 -14.76
C VAL A 948 -24.04 74.15 -13.82
N VAL A 949 -23.05 75.03 -13.99
CA VAL A 949 -22.95 76.33 -13.32
C VAL A 949 -23.42 77.43 -14.26
N TYR A 950 -24.37 78.23 -13.80
CA TYR A 950 -24.98 79.29 -14.59
C TYR A 950 -24.46 80.66 -14.16
N SER A 951 -24.28 81.54 -15.14
CA SER A 951 -23.78 82.90 -14.93
C SER A 951 -24.43 83.86 -15.91
N ALA A 952 -24.76 85.07 -15.47
CA ALA A 952 -25.42 86.06 -16.30
C ALA A 952 -24.41 87.11 -16.78
N TYR A 953 -24.50 87.44 -18.05
CA TYR A 953 -23.68 88.43 -18.72
C TYR A 953 -24.58 89.55 -19.21
N VAL A 954 -24.19 90.79 -18.95
CA VAL A 954 -25.00 91.99 -19.19
C VAL A 954 -24.22 92.94 -20.09
N ARG A 955 -24.92 93.57 -21.04
CA ARG A 955 -24.41 94.67 -21.87
C ARG A 955 -25.39 95.83 -21.86
N THR A 956 -24.90 97.05 -21.69
CA THR A 956 -25.70 98.28 -21.87
C THR A 956 -26.14 98.39 -23.34
N LEU A 957 -27.39 98.76 -23.56
CA LEU A 957 -27.96 99.01 -24.88
C LEU A 957 -27.67 100.45 -25.32
N GLY A 958 -27.24 100.61 -26.58
CA GLY A 958 -27.16 101.89 -27.25
C GLY A 958 -28.40 102.16 -28.11
N ASP A 959 -28.53 103.38 -28.63
CA ASP A 959 -29.67 103.78 -29.47
C ASP A 959 -29.86 102.86 -30.70
N ASP A 960 -28.77 102.32 -31.27
CA ASP A 960 -28.77 101.41 -32.44
C ASP A 960 -29.33 100.00 -32.13
N ASP A 961 -29.47 99.65 -30.85
CA ASP A 961 -30.07 98.37 -30.40
C ASP A 961 -31.60 98.44 -30.34
N PHE A 962 -32.15 99.66 -30.21
CA PHE A 962 -33.57 99.91 -30.24
C PHE A 962 -34.09 99.97 -31.68
N VAL A 963 -35.23 99.32 -31.92
CA VAL A 963 -35.86 99.25 -33.23
C VAL A 963 -37.11 100.11 -33.24
N ILE A 964 -37.07 101.23 -33.97
CA ILE A 964 -38.20 102.18 -34.08
C ILE A 964 -39.01 101.87 -35.34
N ASN A 965 -40.34 101.79 -35.22
CA ASN A 965 -41.31 101.67 -36.34
C ASN A 965 -41.19 100.43 -37.24
N SER A 966 -40.73 99.29 -36.71
CA SER A 966 -40.68 98.02 -37.46
C SER A 966 -41.46 96.94 -36.71
N ALA A 967 -42.20 96.09 -37.43
CA ALA A 967 -42.97 95.00 -36.83
C ALA A 967 -42.03 93.98 -36.14
N PRO A 968 -42.44 93.34 -35.02
CA PRO A 968 -41.59 92.41 -34.27
C PRO A 968 -41.26 91.17 -35.12
N GLY A 969 -39.96 90.93 -35.35
CA GLY A 969 -39.40 89.71 -35.95
C GLY A 969 -38.76 88.79 -34.90
N PRO A 970 -38.34 87.56 -35.26
CA PRO A 970 -37.80 86.56 -34.31
C PRO A 970 -36.55 87.05 -33.55
N ASP A 971 -35.82 88.00 -34.14
CA ASP A 971 -34.56 88.53 -33.60
C ASP A 971 -34.76 89.83 -32.78
N VAL A 972 -35.98 90.15 -32.37
CA VAL A 972 -36.31 91.38 -31.64
C VAL A 972 -37.22 91.08 -30.45
N PHE A 973 -36.85 91.53 -29.26
CA PHE A 973 -37.69 91.55 -28.06
C PHE A 973 -38.66 92.73 -28.10
N GLU A 974 -39.90 92.51 -27.64
CA GLU A 974 -40.90 93.56 -27.41
C GLU A 974 -41.03 93.81 -25.90
N ILE A 975 -40.93 95.07 -25.48
CA ILE A 975 -40.97 95.50 -24.08
C ILE A 975 -42.02 96.60 -23.91
N ASP A 976 -42.91 96.45 -22.93
CA ASP A 976 -43.92 97.46 -22.59
C ASP A 976 -43.36 98.50 -21.61
N VAL A 977 -43.42 99.79 -21.94
CA VAL A 977 -42.97 100.92 -21.10
C VAL A 977 -44.17 101.70 -20.53
N PRO A 978 -44.29 101.89 -19.18
CA PRO A 978 -45.46 102.48 -18.54
C PRO A 978 -45.58 103.98 -18.77
N ALA A 979 -46.79 104.54 -18.60
CA ALA A 979 -47.03 105.97 -18.75
C ALA A 979 -46.28 106.81 -17.68
N ALA A 980 -45.56 107.85 -18.11
CA ALA A 980 -44.95 108.84 -17.24
C ALA A 980 -45.85 110.08 -17.14
N LEU A 981 -46.80 110.05 -16.20
CA LEU A 981 -47.75 111.13 -15.94
C LEU A 981 -47.08 112.49 -15.67
N ALA A 982 -45.87 112.50 -15.11
CA ALA A 982 -45.10 113.72 -14.79
C ALA A 982 -44.48 114.41 -16.02
N LEU A 983 -44.35 113.72 -17.16
CA LEU A 983 -43.77 114.22 -18.40
C LEU A 983 -44.80 114.22 -19.56
N GLU A 984 -46.07 113.94 -19.26
CA GLU A 984 -47.17 113.75 -20.22
C GLU A 984 -46.90 112.69 -21.31
N ILE A 985 -46.12 111.65 -20.98
CA ILE A 985 -45.83 110.54 -21.91
C ILE A 985 -46.76 109.35 -21.60
N PRO A 986 -47.60 108.87 -22.55
CA PRO A 986 -48.44 107.69 -22.35
C PRO A 986 -47.61 106.39 -22.38
N MET A 987 -48.23 105.30 -21.94
CA MET A 987 -47.66 103.95 -22.06
C MET A 987 -47.39 103.65 -23.54
N HIS A 988 -46.20 103.12 -23.84
CA HIS A 988 -45.77 102.81 -25.20
C HIS A 988 -44.90 101.55 -25.19
N LYS A 989 -44.64 100.97 -26.35
CA LYS A 989 -43.77 99.79 -26.49
C LYS A 989 -42.43 100.18 -27.06
N VAL A 990 -41.41 99.41 -26.70
CA VAL A 990 -40.06 99.54 -27.22
C VAL A 990 -39.60 98.16 -27.69
N TRP A 991 -38.93 98.11 -28.84
CA TRP A 991 -38.42 96.89 -29.43
C TRP A 991 -36.88 96.89 -29.40
N VAL A 992 -36.26 95.78 -28.99
CA VAL A 992 -34.79 95.66 -28.80
C VAL A 992 -34.27 94.40 -29.50
N LYS A 993 -33.15 94.48 -30.22
CA LYS A 993 -32.56 93.28 -30.86
C LYS A 993 -32.19 92.19 -29.83
N ARG A 994 -32.46 90.93 -30.15
CA ARG A 994 -32.09 89.76 -29.33
C ARG A 994 -30.57 89.54 -29.36
N PRO A 995 -29.93 89.22 -28.22
CA PRO A 995 -28.51 88.88 -28.19
C PRO A 995 -28.18 87.63 -29.03
N PRO A 996 -27.00 87.59 -29.69
CA PRO A 996 -26.52 86.36 -30.31
C PRO A 996 -26.26 85.27 -29.27
N GLN A 997 -26.62 84.02 -29.59
CA GLN A 997 -26.42 82.84 -28.74
C GLN A 997 -25.46 81.84 -29.41
N PRO A 998 -24.13 82.05 -29.34
CA PRO A 998 -23.16 81.13 -29.92
C PRO A 998 -23.11 79.79 -29.17
N LEU A 999 -22.91 78.69 -29.91
CA LEU A 999 -22.69 77.33 -29.39
C LEU A 999 -21.43 76.73 -30.04
N PRO A 1000 -20.31 76.54 -29.31
CA PRO A 1000 -20.12 76.84 -27.88
C PRO A 1000 -20.20 78.34 -27.57
N PHE A 1001 -20.55 78.67 -26.33
CA PHE A 1001 -20.59 80.06 -25.87
C PHE A 1001 -19.17 80.66 -25.95
N ASP A 1002 -19.01 81.68 -26.78
CA ASP A 1002 -17.86 82.58 -26.79
C ASP A 1002 -18.35 83.95 -26.31
N GLU A 1003 -17.59 84.64 -25.47
CA GLU A 1003 -18.03 85.90 -24.85
C GLU A 1003 -18.36 86.92 -25.95
N PRO A 1004 -19.64 87.28 -26.16
CA PRO A 1004 -19.98 88.21 -27.23
C PRO A 1004 -19.44 89.60 -26.83
N GLY A 1005 -18.60 90.21 -27.67
CA GLY A 1005 -17.92 91.47 -27.35
C GLY A 1005 -18.87 92.53 -26.79
N GLU A 1006 -18.43 93.19 -25.70
CA GLU A 1006 -19.16 94.15 -24.83
C GLU A 1006 -20.06 93.56 -23.73
N TYR A 1007 -20.35 92.25 -23.70
CA TYR A 1007 -21.05 91.62 -22.57
C TYR A 1007 -20.08 91.29 -21.43
N ALA A 1008 -20.40 91.71 -20.20
CA ALA A 1008 -19.59 91.43 -19.01
C ALA A 1008 -20.40 90.64 -17.98
N GLN A 1009 -19.75 89.68 -17.30
CA GLN A 1009 -20.40 88.92 -16.24
C GLN A 1009 -20.88 89.86 -15.13
N LYS A 1010 -22.13 89.72 -14.72
CA LYS A 1010 -22.70 90.48 -13.61
C LYS A 1010 -23.37 89.54 -12.63
N GLY A 1011 -23.03 89.69 -11.34
CA GLY A 1011 -23.44 88.78 -10.29
C GLY A 1011 -22.57 87.52 -10.18
N GLU A 1012 -22.86 86.74 -9.13
CA GLU A 1012 -22.15 85.49 -8.86
C GLU A 1012 -22.63 84.36 -9.76
N MET A 1013 -21.70 83.49 -10.16
CA MET A 1013 -22.04 82.22 -10.79
C MET A 1013 -22.71 81.31 -9.76
N LYS A 1014 -23.81 80.65 -10.13
CA LYS A 1014 -24.48 79.70 -9.22
C LYS A 1014 -24.62 78.32 -9.87
N PRO A 1015 -24.35 77.24 -9.12
CA PRO A 1015 -24.63 75.90 -9.58
C PRO A 1015 -26.14 75.71 -9.75
N GLY A 1016 -26.54 74.99 -10.80
CA GLY A 1016 -27.89 74.49 -10.95
C GLY A 1016 -28.22 73.44 -9.90
N SER A 1017 -29.52 73.16 -9.74
CA SER A 1017 -30.02 72.26 -8.69
C SER A 1017 -30.93 71.15 -9.22
N GLY A 1018 -31.13 71.05 -10.53
CA GLY A 1018 -32.19 70.22 -11.14
C GLY A 1018 -33.56 70.93 -11.20
N GLY A 1019 -33.71 72.09 -10.55
CA GLY A 1019 -34.93 72.90 -10.52
C GLY A 1019 -34.69 74.36 -10.89
N ASP A 1020 -35.62 75.24 -10.53
CA ASP A 1020 -35.51 76.67 -10.85
C ASP A 1020 -34.34 77.34 -10.10
N LEU A 1021 -33.48 78.04 -10.83
CA LEU A 1021 -32.34 78.78 -10.30
C LEU A 1021 -32.52 80.29 -10.51
N THR A 1022 -32.21 81.11 -9.51
CA THR A 1022 -32.24 82.58 -9.65
C THR A 1022 -30.86 83.21 -9.44
N LEU A 1023 -30.40 83.96 -10.45
CA LEU A 1023 -29.16 84.75 -10.46
C LEU A 1023 -29.47 86.20 -10.10
N SER A 1024 -28.77 86.78 -9.12
CA SER A 1024 -28.95 88.18 -8.70
C SER A 1024 -27.81 89.05 -9.22
N LEU A 1025 -28.15 90.13 -9.91
CA LEU A 1025 -27.21 90.94 -10.70
C LEU A 1025 -26.85 92.28 -10.05
N GLY A 1026 -27.55 92.64 -8.97
CA GLY A 1026 -27.43 93.97 -8.36
C GLY A 1026 -28.08 95.08 -9.21
N PRO A 1027 -27.80 96.36 -8.91
CA PRO A 1027 -28.43 97.49 -9.58
C PRO A 1027 -27.97 97.59 -11.05
N ILE A 1028 -28.93 97.78 -11.95
CA ILE A 1028 -28.71 98.12 -13.37
C ILE A 1028 -29.40 99.47 -13.59
N LEU A 1029 -28.60 100.48 -13.96
CA LEU A 1029 -29.05 101.87 -14.06
C LEU A 1029 -29.30 102.31 -15.50
N GLU A 1030 -28.90 101.49 -16.47
CA GLU A 1030 -29.00 101.76 -17.91
C GLU A 1030 -29.74 100.60 -18.58
N ASP A 1031 -30.47 100.88 -19.67
CA ASP A 1031 -31.14 99.84 -20.43
C ASP A 1031 -30.12 98.79 -20.89
N SER A 1032 -30.39 97.51 -20.64
CA SER A 1032 -29.39 96.45 -20.79
C SER A 1032 -29.98 95.16 -21.35
N ALA A 1033 -29.19 94.43 -22.13
CA ALA A 1033 -29.49 93.06 -22.57
C ALA A 1033 -28.71 92.03 -21.75
N LEU A 1034 -29.32 90.86 -21.54
CA LEU A 1034 -28.77 89.79 -20.72
C LEU A 1034 -28.70 88.47 -21.47
N VAL A 1035 -27.61 87.74 -21.28
CA VAL A 1035 -27.45 86.34 -21.72
C VAL A 1035 -27.00 85.50 -20.54
N VAL A 1036 -27.52 84.28 -20.43
CA VAL A 1036 -27.08 83.31 -19.43
C VAL A 1036 -26.13 82.32 -20.08
N ARG A 1037 -24.92 82.22 -19.55
CA ARG A 1037 -23.95 81.18 -19.89
C ARG A 1037 -24.17 79.97 -18.98
N ALA A 1038 -24.42 78.83 -19.60
CA ALA A 1038 -24.36 77.51 -18.99
C ALA A 1038 -22.94 76.96 -19.11
N HIS A 1039 -22.22 76.84 -17.99
CA HIS A 1039 -20.87 76.28 -17.95
C HIS A 1039 -20.93 74.90 -17.31
N LYS A 1040 -20.53 73.87 -18.04
CA LYS A 1040 -20.46 72.49 -17.54
C LYS A 1040 -19.01 72.06 -17.45
N ASP A 1041 -18.57 71.75 -16.25
CA ASP A 1041 -17.29 71.10 -16.02
C ASP A 1041 -17.49 69.61 -16.26
N HIS A 1042 -16.97 69.12 -17.38
CA HIS A 1042 -17.01 67.70 -17.68
C HIS A 1042 -16.04 66.97 -16.75
N PHE A 1043 -16.50 65.89 -16.14
CA PHE A 1043 -15.63 65.06 -15.33
C PHE A 1043 -14.53 64.47 -16.23
N ALA A 1044 -13.27 64.68 -15.86
CA ALA A 1044 -12.19 63.81 -16.30
C ALA A 1044 -12.28 62.54 -15.42
N PRO A 1045 -12.64 61.38 -15.96
CA PRO A 1045 -12.64 60.15 -15.17
C PRO A 1045 -11.18 59.77 -14.90
N GLY A 1046 -10.73 59.93 -13.64
CA GLY A 1046 -9.34 59.64 -13.25
C GLY A 1046 -8.75 60.45 -12.07
N SER A 1047 -9.55 61.22 -11.32
CA SER A 1047 -9.18 61.65 -9.95
C SER A 1047 -9.99 60.90 -8.91
#